data_AF-A0A8J7NJT3-F1
#
_entry.id   AF-A0A8J7NJT3-F1
#
_cell.length_a   1.000
_cell.length_b   1.000
_cell.length_c   1.000
_cell.angle_alpha   90.00
_cell.angle_beta   90.00
_cell.angle_gamma   90.00
#
_symmetry.space_group_name_H-M   'P 1'
#
loop_
_entity.id
_entity.type
_entity.pdbx_description
1 polymer ?
#
loop_
_entity_poly.entity_id
_entity_poly.type
_entity_poly.pdbx_seq_one_letter_code
_entity_poly.pdbx_strand_id
1 'polypeptide(L)'
;MYNPSSFPVRFVDCGKNGLLRYETSDPAVFQIGDDGVVYAAKSFHVSPKQSFLVNAQDTETQEQWKTEVRLIRRLLLSQPLQRGMKSEAPEVSRQVQEIVFPQQGVGSSGQLKRMKRDWVIPPINVPENSRGPFPLELVRIRSDRDKNRSLRYSVTGPGADQPPTGIFIINPISGQLSVTKPLDREHISNFHLRAHAVDLNGNQVENPIDIVINVIDMNDNRPEFVHQIWNGTVPEGSKPGTFVMTVTAMDKDDPNTANGILRYKILSQNPESPSSNMFTINNQTGDIITVAAGLDREKVPQYTLIIQATDMEGNPTYGLSNTATAVIRVTDVNDNPPEFTADTFYGDVPENRVNVIVTNLTVTDKDQPNTHAWNAVYRITGGDATGRFAIPTDPKTNEGLVTVVKPIDYEISRTFVLTVIAENQLPLARGIHLPRQSTATVSIRVIDVNESPYFDPNPKLIKLEEGLPADSPLTTFTAQDPDRYMQQTIRYSKLSDPAKWLKIDPSSGQISTIAVLDRESPYVKNNMYNATFLAADNGIPPATGTGTLQIFLLDINDNAPQVFPQEAEICEKPEPNAINITAIDADLNPNAGPFAFELARNPPDVKKNWTITRLSGDFAQLSLKIGFLESGIYEIPIEIADSGNLQMSNTSYLRVKVCQCDQNGDCADVERIIAAGLGTGAIIAILLCIIILLILVLLFVVWMKRRDKERQAKQLLIDPEDDVRDNILKYDEEGGGEEDQDYDLSQLQQPDTVEPDTIKPVGIRRLDERPIHPEPQYPVRSAAPHPGDIGDFINEGLKAADNDPTAPPYDSLLVFDYEGSGSTAGSLSSLNSSSSGGDQDYDYLNDWGPRFKKLADMYGGSDD
;
A
#
# COMPACT_ATOMS: atom_id res chain seq x y z
N MET A 1 -9.92 35.58 -7.69
CA MET A 1 -10.97 35.97 -8.65
C MET A 1 -12.25 35.21 -8.29
N TYR A 2 -13.14 35.83 -7.52
CA TYR A 2 -14.50 35.31 -7.32
C TYR A 2 -15.44 36.36 -7.89
N ASN A 3 -16.19 35.99 -8.92
CA ASN A 3 -17.19 36.84 -9.55
C ASN A 3 -18.42 36.82 -8.62
N PRO A 4 -18.77 37.91 -7.91
CA PRO A 4 -19.99 37.92 -7.12
C PRO A 4 -21.17 37.99 -8.10
N SER A 5 -22.07 37.02 -8.03
CA SER A 5 -23.34 37.02 -8.73
C SER A 5 -24.09 38.33 -8.45
N SER A 6 -24.01 39.28 -9.38
CA SER A 6 -24.78 40.52 -9.36
C SER A 6 -26.26 40.16 -9.52
N PHE A 7 -27.08 40.45 -8.52
CA PHE A 7 -28.53 40.50 -8.67
C PHE A 7 -28.85 41.85 -9.34
N PRO A 8 -29.23 41.90 -10.64
CA PRO A 8 -29.60 43.17 -11.25
C PRO A 8 -30.92 43.65 -10.63
N VAL A 9 -30.97 44.93 -10.24
CA VAL A 9 -32.21 45.64 -9.87
C VAL A 9 -32.46 46.67 -10.96
N ARG A 10 -33.66 46.68 -11.52
CA ARG A 10 -34.05 47.58 -12.62
C ARG A 10 -35.20 48.48 -12.18
N PHE A 11 -35.04 49.77 -12.41
CA PHE A 11 -36.07 50.77 -12.25
C PHE A 11 -36.72 51.08 -13.60
N VAL A 12 -38.06 51.15 -13.65
CA VAL A 12 -38.81 51.34 -14.90
C VAL A 12 -39.79 52.49 -14.73
N ASP A 13 -39.90 53.35 -15.74
CA ASP A 13 -41.00 54.30 -15.85
C ASP A 13 -42.29 53.49 -16.12
N CYS A 14 -43.37 53.71 -15.39
CA CYS A 14 -44.60 52.91 -15.43
C CYS A 14 -45.41 53.08 -16.73
N GLY A 15 -44.78 52.87 -17.89
CA GLY A 15 -45.40 52.95 -19.21
C GLY A 15 -45.51 54.37 -19.80
N LYS A 16 -44.89 55.38 -19.17
CA LYS A 16 -44.72 56.70 -19.82
C LYS A 16 -43.43 56.64 -20.65
N ASN A 17 -43.51 56.89 -21.94
CA ASN A 17 -42.35 56.90 -22.86
C ASN A 17 -41.46 58.15 -22.68
N GLY A 18 -41.36 58.70 -21.47
CA GLY A 18 -40.52 59.86 -21.17
C GLY A 18 -39.06 59.45 -21.00
N LEU A 19 -38.12 60.27 -21.48
CA LEU A 19 -36.71 60.10 -21.20
C LEU A 19 -36.43 60.51 -19.74
N LEU A 20 -36.45 59.53 -18.83
CA LEU A 20 -36.03 59.70 -17.44
C LEU A 20 -34.51 59.66 -17.33
N ARG A 21 -33.94 60.62 -16.59
CA ARG A 21 -32.53 60.63 -16.20
C ARG A 21 -32.38 60.17 -14.75
N TYR A 22 -31.52 59.18 -14.51
CA TYR A 22 -31.27 58.62 -13.19
C TYR A 22 -29.94 59.10 -12.60
N GLU A 23 -29.94 59.45 -11.33
CA GLU A 23 -28.73 59.85 -10.58
C GLU A 23 -28.69 59.17 -9.21
N THR A 24 -27.49 58.81 -8.75
CA THR A 24 -27.27 58.24 -7.41
C THR A 24 -26.59 59.24 -6.50
N SER A 25 -26.88 59.17 -5.19
CA SER A 25 -26.19 59.97 -4.18
C SER A 25 -24.74 59.54 -3.94
N ASP A 26 -24.32 58.35 -4.41
CA ASP A 26 -22.95 57.84 -4.27
C ASP A 26 -22.39 57.33 -5.63
N PRO A 27 -22.05 58.25 -6.55
CA PRO A 27 -21.59 57.93 -7.91
C PRO A 27 -20.19 57.31 -7.95
N ALA A 28 -19.45 57.36 -6.84
CA ALA A 28 -18.11 56.80 -6.75
C ALA A 28 -18.11 55.29 -6.54
N VAL A 29 -19.22 54.72 -6.05
CA VAL A 29 -19.39 53.28 -5.74
C VAL A 29 -20.44 52.64 -6.62
N PHE A 30 -21.54 53.34 -6.91
CA PHE A 30 -22.65 52.84 -7.73
C PHE A 30 -22.85 53.71 -8.97
N GLN A 31 -23.25 53.10 -10.07
CA GLN A 31 -23.65 53.80 -11.29
C GLN A 31 -24.97 53.20 -11.80
N ILE A 32 -25.73 54.02 -12.53
CA ILE A 32 -27.05 53.64 -13.04
C ILE A 32 -27.02 53.85 -14.55
N GLY A 33 -27.40 52.83 -15.31
CA GLY A 33 -27.50 52.90 -16.77
C GLY A 33 -28.76 53.66 -17.21
N ASP A 34 -28.77 54.10 -18.47
CA ASP A 34 -29.94 54.78 -19.07
C ASP A 34 -31.18 53.85 -19.15
N ASP A 35 -30.98 52.55 -18.99
CA ASP A 35 -32.01 51.51 -18.90
C ASP A 35 -32.57 51.28 -17.47
N GLY A 36 -32.09 52.07 -16.50
CA GLY A 36 -32.52 52.07 -15.10
C GLY A 36 -31.89 50.96 -14.26
N VAL A 37 -30.85 50.27 -14.74
CA VAL A 37 -30.16 49.19 -14.00
C VAL A 37 -29.01 49.75 -13.16
N VAL A 38 -28.96 49.36 -11.88
CA VAL A 38 -27.87 49.76 -10.96
C VAL A 38 -26.74 48.75 -10.97
N TYR A 39 -25.51 49.23 -11.14
CA TYR A 39 -24.30 48.44 -11.07
C TYR A 39 -23.27 49.06 -10.12
N ALA A 40 -22.42 48.20 -9.53
CA ALA A 40 -21.30 48.66 -8.72
C ALA A 40 -20.12 49.02 -9.63
N ALA A 41 -19.67 50.27 -9.58
CA ALA A 41 -18.56 50.77 -10.40
C ALA A 41 -17.18 50.29 -9.92
N LYS A 42 -17.09 49.83 -8.66
CA LYS A 42 -15.87 49.27 -8.04
C LYS A 42 -16.22 48.24 -6.96
N SER A 43 -15.28 47.38 -6.60
CA SER A 43 -15.45 46.45 -5.47
C SER A 43 -15.46 47.21 -4.13
N PHE A 44 -16.39 46.88 -3.24
CA PHE A 44 -16.53 47.50 -1.92
C PHE A 44 -17.01 46.48 -0.87
N HIS A 45 -16.72 46.73 0.40
CA HIS A 45 -17.20 45.90 1.52
C HIS A 45 -18.58 46.37 1.99
N VAL A 46 -19.56 45.46 2.01
CA VAL A 46 -20.94 45.75 2.42
C VAL A 46 -21.05 45.83 3.95
N SER A 47 -21.37 47.02 4.47
CA SER A 47 -21.63 47.24 5.89
C SER A 47 -23.11 46.94 6.22
N PRO A 48 -23.46 46.46 7.43
CA PRO A 48 -24.83 46.02 7.77
C PRO A 48 -25.90 47.14 7.78
N LYS A 49 -25.52 48.41 7.61
CA LYS A 49 -26.43 49.58 7.53
C LYS A 49 -26.11 50.48 6.33
N GLN A 50 -25.63 49.92 5.22
CA GLN A 50 -25.27 50.74 4.05
C GLN A 50 -26.50 51.00 3.17
N SER A 51 -26.83 52.28 2.97
CA SER A 51 -27.91 52.72 2.08
C SER A 51 -27.47 53.88 1.18
N PHE A 52 -28.10 54.01 0.02
CA PHE A 52 -27.89 55.12 -0.91
C PHE A 52 -29.21 55.53 -1.58
N LEU A 53 -29.30 56.78 -2.03
CA LEU A 53 -30.49 57.33 -2.67
C LEU A 53 -30.36 57.26 -4.20
N VAL A 54 -31.46 56.89 -4.85
CA VAL A 54 -31.63 56.96 -6.31
C VAL A 54 -32.68 58.01 -6.62
N ASN A 55 -32.30 58.99 -7.44
CA ASN A 55 -33.17 60.04 -7.94
C ASN A 55 -33.45 59.80 -9.42
N ALA A 56 -34.72 59.88 -9.82
CA ALA A 56 -35.14 59.90 -11.21
C ALA A 56 -35.74 61.27 -11.53
N GLN A 57 -35.35 61.88 -12.63
CA GLN A 57 -35.90 63.15 -13.10
C GLN A 57 -36.38 63.03 -14.53
N ASP A 58 -37.62 63.47 -14.77
CA ASP A 58 -38.15 63.59 -16.11
C ASP A 58 -37.56 64.84 -16.80
N THR A 59 -36.95 64.63 -17.96
CA THR A 59 -36.28 65.70 -18.70
C THR A 59 -37.25 66.72 -19.31
N GLU A 60 -38.50 66.33 -19.59
CA GLU A 60 -39.52 67.20 -20.17
C GLU A 60 -40.37 67.91 -19.10
N THR A 61 -40.83 67.18 -18.07
CA THR A 61 -41.73 67.74 -17.05
C THR A 61 -41.01 68.30 -15.82
N GLN A 62 -39.70 68.03 -15.69
CA GLN A 62 -38.87 68.37 -14.51
C GLN A 62 -39.36 67.76 -13.19
N GLU A 63 -40.32 66.82 -13.21
CA GLU A 63 -40.75 66.08 -12.01
C GLU A 63 -39.61 65.19 -11.51
N GLN A 64 -39.48 65.09 -10.18
CA GLN A 64 -38.42 64.34 -9.51
C GLN A 64 -38.99 63.28 -8.57
N TRP A 65 -38.45 62.06 -8.66
CA TRP A 65 -38.75 60.94 -7.77
C TRP A 65 -37.48 60.49 -7.06
N LYS A 66 -37.60 60.10 -5.79
CA LYS A 66 -36.46 59.66 -4.96
C LYS A 66 -36.81 58.40 -4.19
N THR A 67 -35.89 57.43 -4.14
CA THR A 67 -36.02 56.20 -3.33
C THR A 67 -34.72 55.87 -2.60
N GLU A 68 -34.82 55.29 -1.40
CA GLU A 68 -33.67 54.81 -0.63
C GLU A 68 -33.47 53.31 -0.87
N VAL A 69 -32.28 52.92 -1.31
CA VAL A 69 -31.87 51.52 -1.49
C VAL A 69 -31.01 51.09 -0.31
N ARG A 70 -31.38 50.01 0.39
CA ARG A 70 -30.62 49.44 1.52
C ARG A 70 -29.98 48.11 1.15
N LEU A 71 -28.69 47.96 1.40
CA LEU A 71 -27.94 46.73 1.15
C LEU A 71 -27.92 45.86 2.41
N ILE A 72 -28.41 44.63 2.30
CA ILE A 72 -28.44 43.67 3.41
C ILE A 72 -27.61 42.45 3.03
N ARG A 73 -26.67 42.07 3.89
CA ARG A 73 -25.84 40.86 3.70
C ARG A 73 -26.64 39.64 4.13
N ARG A 74 -26.99 38.76 3.18
CA ARG A 74 -27.62 37.47 3.48
C ARG A 74 -26.55 36.47 3.92
N LEU A 75 -26.51 36.14 5.21
CA LEU A 75 -25.74 35.00 5.72
C LEU A 75 -26.52 33.73 5.36
N LEU A 76 -26.02 32.95 4.40
CA LEU A 76 -26.53 31.62 4.13
C LEU A 76 -26.10 30.71 5.27
N LEU A 77 -27.03 30.39 6.16
CA LEU A 77 -26.92 29.28 7.10
C LEU A 77 -26.86 27.98 6.28
N SER A 78 -25.74 27.28 6.37
CA SER A 78 -25.57 25.92 5.88
C SER A 78 -26.42 24.97 6.73
N GLN A 79 -27.51 24.46 6.15
CA GLN A 79 -28.12 23.20 6.60
C GLN A 79 -27.59 22.03 5.75
N PRO A 80 -27.46 20.82 6.31
CA PRO A 80 -26.84 19.70 5.63
C PRO A 80 -27.75 19.13 4.53
N LEU A 81 -27.18 18.89 3.35
CA LEU A 81 -27.86 18.26 2.22
C LEU A 81 -28.11 16.76 2.49
N GLN A 82 -29.38 16.37 2.54
CA GLN A 82 -29.79 15.02 2.14
C GLN A 82 -29.73 14.92 0.60
N ARG A 83 -29.03 13.90 0.10
CA ARG A 83 -28.78 13.68 -1.32
C ARG A 83 -29.69 12.57 -1.82
N GLY A 84 -30.63 12.91 -2.70
CA GLY A 84 -31.49 11.94 -3.37
C GLY A 84 -32.45 12.60 -4.35
N MET A 85 -31.99 12.93 -5.56
CA MET A 85 -32.72 12.79 -6.84
C MET A 85 -31.92 13.41 -7.99
N LYS A 86 -32.06 12.76 -9.15
CA LYS A 86 -31.33 12.95 -10.40
C LYS A 86 -31.57 14.33 -11.03
N SER A 87 -30.58 14.74 -11.83
CA SER A 87 -30.55 15.97 -12.61
C SER A 87 -31.57 15.98 -13.75
N GLU A 88 -32.49 16.94 -13.70
CA GLU A 88 -32.98 17.64 -14.89
C GLU A 88 -32.72 19.13 -14.65
N ALA A 89 -32.08 19.78 -15.62
CA ALA A 89 -31.79 21.20 -15.56
C ALA A 89 -33.09 22.00 -15.73
N PRO A 90 -33.47 22.89 -14.80
CA PRO A 90 -34.47 23.90 -15.07
C PRO A 90 -33.77 25.17 -15.56
N GLU A 91 -34.08 25.60 -16.79
CA GLU A 91 -33.92 26.99 -17.20
C GLU A 91 -34.76 27.87 -16.27
N VAL A 92 -34.14 28.36 -15.19
CA VAL A 92 -34.74 29.40 -14.36
C VAL A 92 -34.50 30.73 -15.07
N SER A 93 -35.52 31.19 -15.79
CA SER A 93 -35.64 32.58 -16.23
C SER A 93 -35.43 33.49 -15.02
N ARG A 94 -34.33 34.26 -15.06
CA ARG A 94 -33.96 35.21 -14.00
C ARG A 94 -34.99 36.34 -14.00
N GLN A 95 -36.02 36.24 -13.15
CA GLN A 95 -36.93 37.36 -12.90
C GLN A 95 -36.18 38.45 -12.11
N VAL A 96 -35.95 39.58 -12.78
CA VAL A 96 -35.42 40.81 -12.19
C VAL A 96 -36.49 41.40 -11.26
N GLN A 97 -36.11 41.80 -10.05
CA GLN A 97 -37.05 42.40 -9.10
C GLN A 97 -37.30 43.87 -9.49
N GLU A 98 -38.52 44.18 -9.92
CA GLU A 98 -38.94 45.52 -10.35
C GLU A 98 -39.35 46.39 -9.14
N ILE A 99 -38.86 47.62 -9.07
CA ILE A 99 -39.17 48.57 -7.99
C ILE A 99 -39.83 49.82 -8.58
N VAL A 100 -41.02 50.15 -8.09
CA VAL A 100 -41.81 51.32 -8.52
C VAL A 100 -41.57 52.48 -7.56
N PHE A 101 -41.29 53.68 -8.11
CA PHE A 101 -41.12 54.89 -7.29
C PHE A 101 -42.47 55.41 -6.77
N PRO A 102 -42.60 55.73 -5.47
CA PRO A 102 -43.79 56.40 -4.95
C PRO A 102 -43.82 57.87 -5.40
N GLN A 103 -44.94 58.31 -5.99
CA GLN A 103 -45.14 59.69 -6.47
C GLN A 103 -45.34 60.63 -5.27
N GLN A 104 -44.48 61.65 -5.10
CA GLN A 104 -44.75 62.74 -4.16
C GLN A 104 -45.75 63.71 -4.80
N GLY A 105 -47.01 63.63 -4.37
CA GLY A 105 -48.05 64.55 -4.81
C GLY A 105 -47.71 66.00 -4.43
N VAL A 106 -47.51 66.84 -5.45
CA VAL A 106 -47.47 68.30 -5.29
C VAL A 106 -48.83 68.75 -4.76
N GLY A 107 -48.81 69.40 -3.59
CA GLY A 107 -50.00 69.85 -2.89
C GLY A 107 -50.83 70.82 -3.74
N SER A 108 -51.97 70.34 -4.23
CA SER A 108 -53.02 71.17 -4.79
C SER A 108 -54.01 71.55 -3.68
N SER A 109 -54.28 72.84 -3.59
CA SER A 109 -55.26 73.46 -2.71
C SER A 109 -56.64 72.82 -2.82
N GLY A 110 -57.06 72.12 -1.76
CA GLY A 110 -58.39 71.54 -1.62
C GLY A 110 -58.76 71.41 -0.15
N GLN A 111 -59.93 71.92 0.21
CA GLN A 111 -60.44 72.14 1.57
C GLN A 111 -60.19 70.96 2.55
N LEU A 112 -59.55 71.27 3.68
CA LEU A 112 -59.40 70.37 4.82
C LEU A 112 -60.77 70.01 5.41
N LYS A 113 -61.23 68.76 5.23
CA LYS A 113 -62.21 68.14 6.13
C LYS A 113 -61.47 67.57 7.33
N ARG A 114 -61.77 68.08 8.52
CA ARG A 114 -61.25 67.58 9.80
C ARG A 114 -61.77 66.14 10.02
N MET A 115 -60.91 65.12 9.91
CA MET A 115 -61.17 63.82 10.53
C MET A 115 -60.73 63.89 12.00
N LYS A 116 -61.63 63.52 12.91
CA LYS A 116 -61.35 63.40 14.34
C LYS A 116 -60.40 62.20 14.50
N ARG A 117 -59.26 62.37 15.18
CA ARG A 117 -58.42 61.24 15.61
C ARG A 117 -59.23 60.46 16.65
N ASP A 118 -59.45 59.18 16.41
CA ASP A 118 -59.98 58.28 17.44
C ASP A 118 -58.89 58.10 18.50
N TRP A 119 -59.26 58.29 19.76
CA TRP A 119 -58.36 58.06 20.89
C TRP A 119 -58.26 56.54 21.11
N VAL A 120 -57.05 56.00 20.99
CA VAL A 120 -56.77 54.59 21.32
C VAL A 120 -56.66 54.46 22.84
N ILE A 121 -57.29 53.43 23.41
CA ILE A 121 -57.15 53.13 24.84
C ILE A 121 -55.67 52.76 25.09
N PRO A 122 -54.99 53.37 26.08
CA PRO A 122 -53.63 52.98 26.43
C PRO A 122 -53.54 51.48 26.78
N PRO A 123 -52.47 50.79 26.39
CA PRO A 123 -52.30 49.39 26.75
C PRO A 123 -52.22 49.24 28.27
N ILE A 124 -52.79 48.15 28.77
CA ILE A 124 -52.81 47.81 30.19
C ILE A 124 -51.62 46.89 30.45
N ASN A 125 -50.71 47.30 31.33
CA ASN A 125 -49.55 46.48 31.67
C ASN A 125 -49.80 45.78 33.00
N VAL A 126 -49.75 44.45 33.01
CA VAL A 126 -50.02 43.61 34.20
C VAL A 126 -48.79 42.75 34.47
N PRO A 127 -48.15 42.84 35.66
CA PRO A 127 -47.04 41.94 35.98
C PRO A 127 -47.53 40.50 36.08
N GLU A 128 -46.73 39.59 35.53
CA GLU A 128 -46.97 38.16 35.70
C GLU A 128 -46.81 37.72 37.16
N ASN A 129 -47.21 36.48 37.46
CA ASN A 129 -47.09 35.88 38.79
C ASN A 129 -47.67 36.73 39.94
N SER A 130 -48.66 37.58 39.64
CA SER A 130 -49.33 38.42 40.62
C SER A 130 -49.94 37.58 41.74
N ARG A 131 -49.66 37.97 43.00
CA ARG A 131 -50.05 37.20 44.20
C ARG A 131 -51.51 37.40 44.64
N GLY A 132 -52.28 38.20 43.91
CA GLY A 132 -53.68 38.48 44.22
C GLY A 132 -53.88 39.48 45.38
N PRO A 133 -55.12 39.64 45.88
CA PRO A 133 -56.28 38.74 45.69
C PRO A 133 -56.95 38.85 44.31
N PHE A 134 -57.47 37.72 43.82
CA PHE A 134 -58.26 37.65 42.57
C PHE A 134 -59.76 37.59 42.87
N PRO A 135 -60.64 38.18 42.02
CA PRO A 135 -60.34 38.89 40.78
C PRO A 135 -59.64 40.24 41.02
N LEU A 136 -58.55 40.49 40.31
CA LEU A 136 -57.79 41.73 40.40
C LEU A 136 -58.32 42.73 39.38
N GLU A 137 -58.83 43.86 39.87
CA GLU A 137 -59.40 44.93 39.06
C GLU A 137 -58.31 45.67 38.27
N LEU A 138 -58.44 45.73 36.93
CA LEU A 138 -57.47 46.37 36.04
C LEU A 138 -57.88 47.81 35.70
N VAL A 139 -58.93 47.96 34.90
CA VAL A 139 -59.42 49.25 34.40
C VAL A 139 -60.93 49.24 34.29
N ARG A 140 -61.53 50.44 34.23
CA ARG A 140 -62.96 50.61 34.02
C ARG A 140 -63.23 51.27 32.69
N ILE A 141 -63.94 50.58 31.80
CA ILE A 141 -64.30 51.08 30.47
C ILE A 141 -65.76 51.48 30.48
N ARG A 142 -66.04 52.71 30.03
CA ARG A 142 -67.40 53.26 30.01
C ARG A 142 -67.61 54.08 28.75
N SER A 143 -68.80 54.00 28.17
CA SER A 143 -69.23 54.92 27.11
C SER A 143 -69.90 56.14 27.75
N ASP A 144 -69.63 57.33 27.22
CA ASP A 144 -70.27 58.58 27.67
C ASP A 144 -71.78 58.64 27.34
N ARG A 145 -72.27 57.71 26.53
CA ARG A 145 -73.70 57.49 26.23
C ARG A 145 -74.44 56.79 27.37
N ASP A 146 -73.74 56.33 28.40
CA ASP A 146 -74.31 55.74 29.62
C ASP A 146 -75.16 56.73 30.44
N LYS A 147 -75.00 58.03 30.22
CA LYS A 147 -75.80 59.10 30.85
C LYS A 147 -77.27 59.11 30.43
N ASN A 148 -77.55 58.68 29.20
CA ASN A 148 -78.89 58.77 28.60
C ASN A 148 -79.53 57.39 28.38
N ARG A 149 -78.75 56.30 28.47
CA ARG A 149 -79.20 54.92 28.24
C ARG A 149 -78.47 53.97 29.18
N SER A 150 -79.17 52.96 29.69
CA SER A 150 -78.53 51.87 30.43
C SER A 150 -77.81 50.94 29.46
N LEU A 151 -76.49 50.79 29.64
CA LEU A 151 -75.62 50.00 28.78
C LEU A 151 -75.17 48.71 29.48
N ARG A 152 -74.92 47.66 28.69
CA ARG A 152 -74.24 46.44 29.09
C ARG A 152 -72.90 46.31 28.37
N TYR A 153 -71.86 45.99 29.14
CA TYR A 153 -70.51 45.81 28.64
C TYR A 153 -70.15 44.33 28.51
N SER A 154 -69.45 43.96 27.44
CA SER A 154 -68.89 42.62 27.26
C SER A 154 -67.50 42.71 26.62
N VAL A 155 -66.70 41.67 26.79
CA VAL A 155 -65.34 41.57 26.23
C VAL A 155 -65.20 40.26 25.47
N THR A 156 -64.57 40.32 24.29
CA THR A 156 -64.31 39.18 23.40
C THR A 156 -62.86 39.18 22.98
N GLY A 157 -62.26 38.01 22.74
CA GLY A 157 -60.88 37.79 22.34
C GLY A 157 -60.23 36.64 23.10
N PRO A 158 -59.00 36.25 22.71
CA PRO A 158 -58.19 35.27 23.44
C PRO A 158 -57.97 35.73 24.88
N GLY A 159 -58.31 34.92 25.88
CA GLY A 159 -58.29 35.35 27.29
C GLY A 159 -59.68 35.62 27.88
N ALA A 160 -60.70 35.85 27.05
CA ALA A 160 -62.07 36.13 27.47
C ALA A 160 -63.01 34.98 27.06
N ASP A 161 -63.57 35.04 25.85
CA ASP A 161 -64.47 34.05 25.25
C ASP A 161 -63.73 33.01 24.38
N GLN A 162 -62.50 33.32 23.94
CA GLN A 162 -61.63 32.40 23.19
C GLN A 162 -60.52 31.83 24.09
N PRO A 163 -60.01 30.61 23.80
CA PRO A 163 -58.98 29.98 24.62
C PRO A 163 -57.68 30.80 24.66
N PRO A 164 -57.02 30.90 25.82
CA PRO A 164 -57.47 30.41 27.13
C PRO A 164 -58.65 31.22 27.70
N THR A 165 -59.77 30.57 28.02
CA THR A 165 -61.01 31.27 28.39
C THR A 165 -61.04 31.71 29.86
N GLY A 166 -61.78 32.78 30.15
CA GLY A 166 -62.08 33.21 31.52
C GLY A 166 -60.93 33.85 32.29
N ILE A 167 -59.83 34.24 31.62
CA ILE A 167 -58.72 34.98 32.24
C ILE A 167 -59.14 36.43 32.55
N PHE A 168 -59.82 37.07 31.61
CA PHE A 168 -60.30 38.44 31.74
C PHE A 168 -61.83 38.45 31.73
N ILE A 169 -62.40 39.11 32.75
CA ILE A 169 -63.84 39.29 32.88
C ILE A 169 -64.17 40.77 33.00
N ILE A 170 -65.25 41.21 32.36
CA ILE A 170 -65.77 42.57 32.50
C ILE A 170 -67.11 42.54 33.21
N ASN A 171 -67.29 43.39 34.22
CA ASN A 171 -68.58 43.54 34.87
C ASN A 171 -69.56 44.21 33.90
N PRO A 172 -70.72 43.57 33.60
CA PRO A 172 -71.62 44.04 32.56
C PRO A 172 -72.31 45.35 32.88
N ILE A 173 -72.38 45.77 34.15
CA ILE A 173 -73.02 47.02 34.56
C ILE A 173 -71.98 48.13 34.79
N SER A 174 -70.91 47.83 35.53
CA SER A 174 -69.92 48.85 35.87
C SER A 174 -68.89 49.08 34.77
N GLY A 175 -68.67 48.11 33.87
CA GLY A 175 -67.60 48.13 32.87
C GLY A 175 -66.21 47.88 33.46
N GLN A 176 -66.12 47.33 34.68
CA GLN A 176 -64.86 47.01 35.35
C GLN A 176 -64.25 45.74 34.77
N LEU A 177 -63.09 45.86 34.11
CA LEU A 177 -62.28 44.75 33.62
C LEU A 177 -61.39 44.23 34.75
N SER A 178 -61.39 42.91 34.98
CA SER A 178 -60.62 42.24 36.03
C SER A 178 -59.94 40.99 35.48
N VAL A 179 -58.77 40.66 36.03
CA VAL A 179 -58.06 39.40 35.78
C VAL A 179 -58.38 38.39 36.89
N THR A 180 -58.65 37.14 36.54
CA THR A 180 -59.16 36.12 37.48
C THR A 180 -58.09 35.19 38.05
N LYS A 181 -56.93 35.13 37.42
CA LYS A 181 -55.82 34.23 37.77
C LYS A 181 -54.46 34.89 37.46
N PRO A 182 -53.34 34.45 38.05
CA PRO A 182 -52.03 34.96 37.66
C PRO A 182 -51.75 34.66 36.19
N LEU A 183 -51.02 35.58 35.55
CA LEU A 183 -50.55 35.46 34.18
C LEU A 183 -49.11 34.94 34.19
N ASP A 184 -48.70 34.37 33.07
CA ASP A 184 -47.37 33.84 32.76
C ASP A 184 -47.03 34.35 31.36
N ARG A 185 -45.98 35.16 31.28
CA ARG A 185 -45.55 35.87 30.07
C ARG A 185 -44.86 34.93 29.10
N GLU A 186 -44.10 33.95 29.58
CA GLU A 186 -43.43 32.91 28.78
C GLU A 186 -44.47 32.07 28.02
N HIS A 187 -45.67 31.92 28.59
CA HIS A 187 -46.79 31.30 27.91
C HIS A 187 -47.50 32.26 26.93
N ILE A 188 -47.95 33.44 27.39
CA ILE A 188 -48.62 34.45 26.55
C ILE A 188 -48.20 35.86 26.97
N SER A 189 -47.44 36.55 26.13
CA SER A 189 -46.88 37.88 26.43
C SER A 189 -47.85 39.05 26.22
N ASN A 190 -48.87 38.90 25.36
CA ASN A 190 -49.89 39.91 25.13
C ASN A 190 -51.27 39.33 24.82
N PHE A 191 -52.31 40.04 25.26
CA PHE A 191 -53.71 39.72 24.95
C PHE A 191 -54.36 40.87 24.19
N HIS A 192 -55.05 40.53 23.10
CA HIS A 192 -55.80 41.46 22.27
C HIS A 192 -57.28 41.21 22.46
N LEU A 193 -57.92 42.04 23.27
CA LEU A 193 -59.34 41.96 23.58
C LEU A 193 -60.11 43.06 22.86
N ARG A 194 -61.40 42.85 22.63
CA ARG A 194 -62.34 43.88 22.15
C ARG A 194 -63.45 44.08 23.15
N ALA A 195 -63.65 45.31 23.59
CA ALA A 195 -64.81 45.66 24.41
C ALA A 195 -65.99 46.11 23.54
N HIS A 196 -67.17 45.69 23.95
CA HIS A 196 -68.44 46.03 23.33
C HIS A 196 -69.34 46.73 24.34
N ALA A 197 -70.13 47.69 23.84
CA ALA A 197 -71.17 48.36 24.61
C ALA A 197 -72.50 48.27 23.86
N VAL A 198 -73.47 47.58 24.46
CA VAL A 198 -74.81 47.36 23.90
C VAL A 198 -75.88 47.94 24.82
N ASP A 199 -77.02 48.36 24.28
CA ASP A 199 -78.16 48.76 25.10
C ASP A 199 -78.90 47.54 25.68
N LEU A 200 -79.89 47.78 26.56
CA LEU A 200 -80.74 46.71 27.12
C LEU A 200 -81.58 45.97 26.06
N ASN A 201 -81.77 46.56 24.87
CA ASN A 201 -82.49 45.97 23.75
C ASN A 201 -81.56 45.17 22.81
N GLY A 202 -80.26 45.09 23.12
CA GLY A 202 -79.26 44.37 22.34
C GLY A 202 -78.68 45.14 21.15
N ASN A 203 -79.03 46.41 20.95
CA ASN A 203 -78.47 47.23 19.89
C ASN A 203 -77.06 47.71 20.27
N GLN A 204 -76.14 47.63 19.32
CA GLN A 204 -74.79 48.16 19.47
C GLN A 204 -74.82 49.69 19.59
N VAL A 205 -74.28 50.21 20.69
CA VAL A 205 -74.28 51.65 20.99
C VAL A 205 -72.96 52.30 20.63
N GLU A 206 -71.85 51.57 20.74
CA GLU A 206 -70.51 51.98 20.32
C GLU A 206 -69.88 50.91 19.43
N ASN A 207 -69.01 51.33 18.52
CA ASN A 207 -68.15 50.40 17.77
C ASN A 207 -67.23 49.65 18.74
N PRO A 208 -66.88 48.37 18.49
CA PRO A 208 -66.00 47.63 19.38
C PRO A 208 -64.63 48.30 19.41
N ILE A 209 -64.04 48.40 20.60
CA ILE A 209 -62.74 49.05 20.80
C ILE A 209 -61.71 48.02 21.25
N ASP A 210 -60.52 48.09 20.66
CA ASP A 210 -59.41 47.20 20.99
C ASP A 210 -58.78 47.60 22.34
N ILE A 211 -58.50 46.59 23.14
CA ILE A 211 -57.83 46.67 24.43
C ILE A 211 -56.64 45.73 24.34
N VAL A 212 -55.45 46.30 24.45
CA VAL A 212 -54.20 45.53 24.50
C VAL A 212 -53.79 45.40 25.95
N ILE A 213 -53.61 44.17 26.41
CA ILE A 213 -53.06 43.86 27.72
C ILE A 213 -51.68 43.26 27.51
N ASN A 214 -50.63 43.96 27.97
CA ASN A 214 -49.27 43.45 27.95
C ASN A 214 -48.96 42.81 29.30
N VAL A 215 -48.40 41.62 29.28
CA VAL A 215 -47.89 40.97 30.49
C VAL A 215 -46.46 41.47 30.71
N ILE A 216 -46.19 42.07 31.88
CA ILE A 216 -44.85 42.55 32.25
C ILE A 216 -44.06 41.37 32.81
N ASP A 217 -42.90 41.17 32.20
CA ASP A 217 -41.87 40.20 32.54
C ASP A 217 -41.33 40.39 33.97
N MET A 218 -41.25 39.29 34.72
CA MET A 218 -40.64 39.18 36.05
C MET A 218 -39.53 38.12 35.98
N ASN A 219 -38.45 38.29 36.73
CA ASN A 219 -37.37 37.30 36.77
C ASN A 219 -37.78 36.04 37.55
N ASP A 220 -38.41 35.07 36.89
CA ASP A 220 -38.86 33.81 37.46
C ASP A 220 -38.27 32.56 36.78
N ASN A 221 -37.57 32.73 35.65
CA ASN A 221 -36.76 31.67 35.04
C ASN A 221 -35.29 31.94 35.28
N ARG A 222 -34.55 30.88 35.68
CA ARG A 222 -33.09 30.97 35.77
C ARG A 222 -32.45 30.62 34.42
N PRO A 223 -31.22 31.08 34.16
CA PRO A 223 -30.51 30.73 32.94
C PRO A 223 -30.27 29.22 32.80
N GLU A 224 -30.39 28.68 31.59
CA GLU A 224 -30.10 27.28 31.29
C GLU A 224 -29.04 27.14 30.20
N PHE A 225 -27.95 26.42 30.50
CA PHE A 225 -26.94 26.09 29.50
C PHE A 225 -27.49 25.09 28.48
N VAL A 226 -27.14 25.28 27.20
CA VAL A 226 -27.52 24.37 26.12
C VAL A 226 -26.99 22.95 26.36
N HIS A 227 -25.78 22.86 26.92
CA HIS A 227 -25.15 21.61 27.33
C HIS A 227 -24.60 21.76 28.76
N GLN A 228 -24.67 20.68 29.55
CA GLN A 228 -24.08 20.64 30.89
C GLN A 228 -22.55 20.47 30.85
N ILE A 229 -22.03 19.86 29.78
CA ILE A 229 -20.60 19.62 29.56
C ILE A 229 -20.21 20.18 28.20
N TRP A 230 -19.19 21.04 28.18
CA TRP A 230 -18.61 21.65 26.98
C TRP A 230 -17.20 21.16 26.78
N ASN A 231 -16.90 20.55 25.63
CA ASN A 231 -15.55 20.09 25.33
C ASN A 231 -14.87 21.05 24.35
N GLY A 232 -13.60 21.34 24.56
CA GLY A 232 -12.80 22.08 23.59
C GLY A 232 -11.31 21.82 23.77
N THR A 233 -10.55 22.41 22.86
CA THR A 233 -9.13 22.13 22.72
C THR A 233 -8.34 23.42 22.56
N VAL A 234 -7.11 23.42 23.08
CA VAL A 234 -6.17 24.53 22.92
C VAL A 234 -4.77 23.97 22.71
N PRO A 235 -4.00 24.44 21.71
CA PRO A 235 -2.60 24.06 21.58
C PRO A 235 -1.79 24.51 22.78
N GLU A 236 -0.85 23.68 23.23
CA GLU A 236 0.14 24.14 24.20
C GLU A 236 1.04 25.24 23.62
N GLY A 237 1.74 25.97 24.49
CA GLY A 237 2.52 27.13 24.09
C GLY A 237 1.68 28.27 23.46
N SER A 238 0.34 28.18 23.50
CA SER A 238 -0.56 29.22 23.02
C SER A 238 -0.31 30.54 23.76
N LYS A 239 -0.21 31.62 22.99
CA LYS A 239 -0.03 32.97 23.53
C LYS A 239 -1.27 33.40 24.33
N PRO A 240 -1.12 34.26 25.34
CA PRO A 240 -2.26 34.92 25.98
C PRO A 240 -3.14 35.65 24.96
N GLY A 241 -4.46 35.53 25.10
CA GLY A 241 -5.47 36.07 24.18
C GLY A 241 -5.95 35.10 23.11
N THR A 242 -5.45 33.86 23.08
CA THR A 242 -5.91 32.83 22.15
C THR A 242 -7.32 32.37 22.51
N PHE A 243 -8.20 32.34 21.50
CA PHE A 243 -9.55 31.81 21.62
C PHE A 243 -9.54 30.29 21.79
N VAL A 244 -10.35 29.77 22.73
CA VAL A 244 -10.45 28.34 23.05
C VAL A 244 -11.80 27.77 22.62
N MET A 245 -12.89 28.33 23.15
CA MET A 245 -14.26 27.88 22.90
C MET A 245 -15.26 28.98 23.27
N THR A 246 -16.53 28.79 22.92
CA THR A 246 -17.64 29.64 23.37
C THR A 246 -18.68 28.78 24.06
N VAL A 247 -19.15 29.20 25.23
CA VAL A 247 -20.26 28.54 25.93
C VAL A 247 -21.51 29.41 25.88
N THR A 248 -22.67 28.77 25.75
CA THR A 248 -23.94 29.49 25.61
C THR A 248 -24.99 28.98 26.60
N ALA A 249 -25.72 29.94 27.16
CA ALA A 249 -26.88 29.73 28.02
C ALA A 249 -28.05 30.57 27.49
N MET A 250 -29.26 30.13 27.77
CA MET A 250 -30.51 30.77 27.35
C MET A 250 -31.36 31.06 28.58
N ASP A 251 -31.97 32.24 28.60
CA ASP A 251 -33.01 32.59 29.54
C ASP A 251 -34.37 32.65 28.82
N LYS A 252 -35.45 32.30 29.51
CA LYS A 252 -36.80 32.33 28.96
C LYS A 252 -37.46 33.69 29.14
N ASP A 253 -37.01 34.48 30.10
CA ASP A 253 -37.49 35.83 30.38
C ASP A 253 -37.21 36.79 29.20
N ASP A 254 -37.78 37.99 29.21
CA ASP A 254 -37.64 38.93 28.09
C ASP A 254 -36.17 39.29 27.80
N PRO A 255 -35.63 38.96 26.60
CA PRO A 255 -34.22 39.20 26.27
C PRO A 255 -33.87 40.70 26.16
N ASN A 256 -34.86 41.59 26.11
CA ASN A 256 -34.64 43.03 26.05
C ASN A 256 -34.58 43.68 27.45
N THR A 257 -34.94 42.96 28.50
CA THR A 257 -34.89 43.43 29.88
C THR A 257 -33.68 42.84 30.60
N ALA A 258 -33.35 43.37 31.78
CA ALA A 258 -32.28 42.81 32.59
C ALA A 258 -32.57 41.34 32.99
N ASN A 259 -33.83 40.93 33.05
CA ASN A 259 -34.24 39.57 33.42
C ASN A 259 -33.71 38.53 32.41
N GLY A 260 -33.73 38.82 31.10
CA GLY A 260 -33.18 37.92 30.09
C GLY A 260 -31.71 38.19 29.70
N ILE A 261 -31.05 39.23 30.24
CA ILE A 261 -29.66 39.57 29.88
C ILE A 261 -28.67 38.84 30.79
N LEU A 262 -27.94 37.90 30.18
CA LEU A 262 -26.98 37.02 30.86
C LEU A 262 -25.59 37.62 30.96
N ARG A 263 -24.88 37.27 32.04
CA ARG A 263 -23.42 37.41 32.16
C ARG A 263 -22.75 36.11 32.58
N TYR A 264 -21.58 35.87 32.00
CA TYR A 264 -20.77 34.68 32.25
C TYR A 264 -19.59 34.95 33.17
N LYS A 265 -19.24 33.96 33.99
CA LYS A 265 -18.07 33.98 34.89
C LYS A 265 -17.50 32.58 35.09
N ILE A 266 -16.17 32.45 35.20
CA ILE A 266 -15.52 31.22 35.65
C ILE A 266 -15.46 31.24 37.18
N LEU A 267 -16.00 30.19 37.82
CA LEU A 267 -15.99 30.03 39.27
C LEU A 267 -14.73 29.35 39.78
N SER A 268 -14.28 28.31 39.09
CA SER A 268 -13.12 27.52 39.48
C SER A 268 -12.48 26.85 38.28
N GLN A 269 -11.17 26.62 38.38
CA GLN A 269 -10.36 25.88 37.43
C GLN A 269 -9.63 24.76 38.17
N ASN A 270 -9.65 23.55 37.59
CA ASN A 270 -8.88 22.43 38.09
C ASN A 270 -8.07 21.79 36.95
N PRO A 271 -6.75 21.58 37.10
CA PRO A 271 -5.91 21.97 38.25
C PRO A 271 -5.59 23.48 38.31
N GLU A 272 -5.14 23.94 39.49
CA GLU A 272 -4.72 25.34 39.71
C GLU A 272 -3.28 25.61 39.25
N SER A 273 -2.48 24.58 38.98
CA SER A 273 -1.11 24.71 38.46
C SER A 273 -1.08 24.70 36.94
N PRO A 274 -0.23 25.49 36.26
CA PRO A 274 0.77 26.43 36.81
C PRO A 274 0.22 27.78 37.32
N SER A 275 -1.02 28.15 36.97
CA SER A 275 -1.68 29.38 37.45
C SER A 275 -3.16 29.16 37.66
N SER A 276 -3.72 29.67 38.76
CA SER A 276 -5.15 29.50 39.09
C SER A 276 -6.08 30.15 38.05
N ASN A 277 -5.55 31.07 37.24
CA ASN A 277 -6.27 31.80 36.20
C ASN A 277 -5.54 31.59 34.85
N MET A 278 -5.69 30.44 34.22
CA MET A 278 -5.17 30.22 32.86
C MET A 278 -6.13 30.69 31.78
N PHE A 279 -7.43 30.68 32.10
CA PHE A 279 -8.50 31.07 31.20
C PHE A 279 -9.32 32.22 31.79
N THR A 280 -9.83 33.08 30.91
CA THR A 280 -10.90 34.04 31.25
C THR A 280 -12.06 33.84 30.30
N ILE A 281 -13.24 34.24 30.73
CA ILE A 281 -14.45 34.24 29.90
C ILE A 281 -14.91 35.67 29.66
N ASN A 282 -15.27 35.97 28.41
CA ASN A 282 -15.97 37.20 28.08
C ASN A 282 -17.36 37.16 28.71
N ASN A 283 -17.65 38.12 29.58
CA ASN A 283 -18.88 38.12 30.34
C ASN A 283 -20.14 38.34 29.49
N GLN A 284 -20.05 38.81 28.25
CA GLN A 284 -21.21 39.00 27.36
C GLN A 284 -21.37 37.87 26.34
N THR A 285 -20.27 37.47 25.69
CA THR A 285 -20.32 36.52 24.58
C THR A 285 -20.19 35.07 25.01
N GLY A 286 -19.63 34.82 26.21
CA GLY A 286 -19.31 33.46 26.67
C GLY A 286 -18.04 32.89 26.04
N ASP A 287 -17.25 33.72 25.34
CA ASP A 287 -15.98 33.31 24.73
C ASP A 287 -14.92 33.08 25.81
N ILE A 288 -14.32 31.89 25.82
CA ILE A 288 -13.21 31.54 26.70
C ILE A 288 -11.91 31.76 25.93
N ILE A 289 -11.02 32.55 26.53
CA ILE A 289 -9.70 32.86 25.98
C ILE A 289 -8.61 32.56 27.02
N THR A 290 -7.38 32.29 26.55
CA THR A 290 -6.21 32.12 27.41
C THR A 290 -5.74 33.47 27.96
N VAL A 291 -5.24 33.52 29.20
CA VAL A 291 -4.70 34.75 29.82
C VAL A 291 -3.29 34.60 30.35
N ALA A 292 -2.90 33.39 30.74
CA ALA A 292 -1.54 33.09 31.18
C ALA A 292 -0.80 32.28 30.12
N ALA A 293 0.51 32.49 30.03
CA ALA A 293 1.39 31.57 29.31
C ALA A 293 1.70 30.35 30.19
N GLY A 294 2.17 29.26 29.57
CA GLY A 294 2.56 28.04 30.28
C GLY A 294 1.54 26.91 30.21
N LEU A 295 0.65 26.91 29.22
CA LEU A 295 -0.02 25.68 28.81
C LEU A 295 1.05 24.72 28.28
N ASP A 296 1.16 23.57 28.93
CA ASP A 296 2.18 22.54 28.75
C ASP A 296 1.47 21.20 29.01
N ARG A 297 1.36 20.38 27.96
CA ARG A 297 0.60 19.14 27.94
C ARG A 297 1.31 18.06 28.75
N GLU A 298 2.63 18.04 28.72
CA GLU A 298 3.50 17.09 29.44
C GLU A 298 3.31 17.22 30.95
N LYS A 299 3.01 18.44 31.44
CA LYS A 299 2.66 18.69 32.83
C LYS A 299 1.16 18.54 33.10
N VAL A 300 0.31 19.22 32.32
CA VAL A 300 -1.14 19.27 32.53
C VAL A 300 -1.88 19.14 31.19
N PRO A 301 -2.36 17.94 30.83
CA PRO A 301 -3.00 17.71 29.53
C PRO A 301 -4.46 18.17 29.48
N GLN A 302 -5.10 18.46 30.62
CA GLN A 302 -6.53 18.76 30.67
C GLN A 302 -6.87 19.71 31.82
N TYR A 303 -7.75 20.67 31.53
CA TYR A 303 -8.36 21.60 32.47
C TYR A 303 -9.86 21.42 32.52
N THR A 304 -10.43 21.48 33.72
CA THR A 304 -11.87 21.48 33.96
C THR A 304 -12.25 22.80 34.61
N LEU A 305 -13.12 23.56 33.93
CA LEU A 305 -13.65 24.84 34.38
C LEU A 305 -15.11 24.70 34.80
N ILE A 306 -15.48 25.31 35.92
CA ILE A 306 -16.89 25.50 36.29
C ILE A 306 -17.30 26.90 35.88
N ILE A 307 -18.26 27.01 34.97
CA ILE A 307 -18.75 28.26 34.40
C ILE A 307 -20.14 28.53 34.96
N GLN A 308 -20.38 29.78 35.34
CA GLN A 308 -21.66 30.27 35.80
C GLN A 308 -22.24 31.26 34.80
N ALA A 309 -23.52 31.13 34.50
CA ALA A 309 -24.33 32.16 33.86
C ALA A 309 -25.26 32.78 34.91
N THR A 310 -25.41 34.09 34.89
CA THR A 310 -26.28 34.83 35.82
C THR A 310 -27.05 35.89 35.06
N ASP A 311 -28.36 35.93 35.24
CA ASP A 311 -29.22 36.97 34.67
C ASP A 311 -29.04 38.32 35.39
N MET A 312 -29.91 39.30 35.12
CA MET A 312 -29.87 40.63 35.74
C MET A 312 -28.53 41.35 35.52
N GLU A 313 -27.98 41.20 34.31
CA GLU A 313 -26.64 41.67 33.96
C GLU A 313 -25.54 41.16 34.92
N GLY A 314 -25.70 39.97 35.49
CA GLY A 314 -24.75 39.36 36.41
C GLY A 314 -24.80 39.90 37.83
N ASN A 315 -25.96 40.43 38.26
CA ASN A 315 -26.10 40.97 39.61
C ASN A 315 -26.05 39.85 40.67
N PRO A 316 -25.10 39.86 41.61
CA PRO A 316 -24.93 38.77 42.57
C PRO A 316 -26.02 38.69 43.64
N THR A 317 -26.81 39.75 43.83
CA THR A 317 -27.84 39.82 44.88
C THR A 317 -29.22 39.45 44.35
N TYR A 318 -29.52 39.85 43.12
CA TYR A 318 -30.87 39.73 42.54
C TYR A 318 -30.95 38.76 41.37
N GLY A 319 -29.81 38.37 40.78
CA GLY A 319 -29.82 37.50 39.62
C GLY A 319 -29.91 36.03 39.98
N LEU A 320 -30.65 35.26 39.19
CA LEU A 320 -30.64 33.81 39.28
C LEU A 320 -29.45 33.28 38.48
N SER A 321 -28.87 32.18 38.94
CA SER A 321 -27.67 31.63 38.32
C SER A 321 -27.74 30.13 38.17
N ASN A 322 -27.02 29.64 37.17
CA ASN A 322 -26.85 28.23 36.89
C ASN A 322 -25.41 27.98 36.43
N THR A 323 -24.97 26.73 36.51
CA THR A 323 -23.58 26.37 36.22
C THR A 323 -23.48 25.25 35.19
N ALA A 324 -22.41 25.25 34.41
CA ALA A 324 -22.01 24.17 33.51
C ALA A 324 -20.51 23.91 33.60
N THR A 325 -20.06 22.75 33.12
CA THR A 325 -18.65 22.36 33.14
C THR A 325 -18.04 22.49 31.74
N ALA A 326 -16.89 23.15 31.61
CA ALA A 326 -16.09 23.14 30.39
C ALA A 326 -14.80 22.35 30.59
N VAL A 327 -14.59 21.35 29.74
CA VAL A 327 -13.41 20.49 29.72
C VAL A 327 -12.53 20.90 28.54
N ILE A 328 -11.38 21.47 28.85
CA ILE A 328 -10.40 21.95 27.87
C ILE A 328 -9.24 20.94 27.82
N ARG A 329 -9.02 20.32 26.67
CA ARG A 329 -7.87 19.45 26.42
C ARG A 329 -6.74 20.25 25.78
N VAL A 330 -5.54 20.11 26.30
CA VAL A 330 -4.35 20.71 25.70
C VAL A 330 -3.86 19.79 24.58
N THR A 331 -3.72 20.32 23.37
CA THR A 331 -3.24 19.55 22.21
C THR A 331 -1.73 19.74 22.05
N ASP A 332 -1.09 18.63 21.71
CA ASP A 332 0.35 18.46 21.51
C ASP A 332 0.93 19.37 20.42
N VAL A 333 2.10 19.92 20.68
CA VAL A 333 2.97 20.68 19.77
C VAL A 333 4.38 20.16 19.99
N ASN A 334 5.17 20.00 18.92
CA ASN A 334 6.54 19.51 19.06
C ASN A 334 7.44 20.52 19.80
N ASP A 335 7.52 20.46 21.12
CA ASP A 335 8.39 21.29 21.95
C ASP A 335 9.42 20.49 22.77
N ASN A 336 9.38 19.15 22.71
CA ASN A 336 10.40 18.28 23.26
C ASN A 336 11.12 17.50 22.14
N PRO A 337 12.39 17.81 21.84
CA PRO A 337 13.16 17.05 20.87
C PRO A 337 13.53 15.63 21.37
N PRO A 338 13.81 14.66 20.48
CA PRO A 338 14.25 13.33 20.86
C PRO A 338 15.63 13.41 21.52
N GLU A 339 15.77 12.77 22.66
CA GLU A 339 17.04 12.66 23.40
C GLU A 339 17.50 11.21 23.40
N PHE A 340 18.73 10.94 22.97
CA PHE A 340 19.31 9.61 23.07
C PHE A 340 19.48 9.20 24.54
N THR A 341 19.22 7.94 24.84
CA THR A 341 19.42 7.40 26.20
C THR A 341 20.90 7.31 26.60
N ALA A 342 21.80 7.30 25.62
CA ALA A 342 23.24 7.24 25.78
C ALA A 342 23.96 8.13 24.76
N ASP A 343 25.09 8.71 25.16
CA ASP A 343 25.94 9.52 24.26
C ASP A 343 26.67 8.67 23.20
N THR A 344 26.92 7.39 23.51
CA THR A 344 27.66 6.45 22.66
C THR A 344 26.98 5.09 22.59
N PHE A 345 26.73 4.61 21.38
CA PHE A 345 26.24 3.25 21.10
C PHE A 345 27.35 2.41 20.49
N TYR A 346 27.30 1.11 20.75
CA TYR A 346 28.26 0.14 20.25
C TYR A 346 27.53 -0.91 19.42
N GLY A 347 28.19 -1.41 18.39
CA GLY A 347 27.70 -2.52 17.60
C GLY A 347 28.83 -3.23 16.90
N ASP A 348 28.60 -4.51 16.64
CA ASP A 348 29.54 -5.36 15.91
C ASP A 348 28.88 -5.81 14.61
N VAL A 349 29.65 -5.81 13.52
CA VAL A 349 29.15 -6.26 12.22
C VAL A 349 30.19 -7.18 11.58
N PRO A 350 29.82 -8.41 11.16
CA PRO A 350 30.67 -9.20 10.30
C PRO A 350 30.79 -8.54 8.92
N GLU A 351 31.98 -8.62 8.33
CA GLU A 351 32.21 -8.10 6.98
C GLU A 351 31.40 -8.84 5.90
N ASN A 352 31.36 -8.28 4.70
CA ASN A 352 30.66 -8.83 3.53
C ASN A 352 29.15 -9.13 3.72
N ARG A 353 28.55 -8.68 4.83
CA ARG A 353 27.11 -8.76 5.06
C ARG A 353 26.39 -7.49 4.63
N VAL A 354 25.17 -7.68 4.13
CA VAL A 354 24.22 -6.61 3.78
C VAL A 354 22.88 -6.89 4.45
N ASN A 355 22.09 -5.85 4.70
CA ASN A 355 20.79 -5.89 5.38
C ASN A 355 20.83 -6.48 6.79
N VAL A 356 21.97 -6.33 7.49
CA VAL A 356 22.12 -6.73 8.89
C VAL A 356 21.96 -5.52 9.80
N ILE A 357 21.23 -5.69 10.90
CA ILE A 357 21.10 -4.70 11.96
C ILE A 357 22.34 -4.80 12.84
N VAL A 358 23.04 -3.67 13.01
CA VAL A 358 24.28 -3.55 13.80
C VAL A 358 23.97 -3.23 15.26
N THR A 359 23.09 -2.26 15.49
CA THR A 359 22.70 -1.82 16.84
C THR A 359 21.40 -1.01 16.77
N ASN A 360 20.68 -0.94 17.88
CA ASN A 360 19.45 -0.16 18.01
C ASN A 360 19.75 1.11 18.81
N LEU A 361 19.42 2.25 18.22
CA LEU A 361 19.53 3.55 18.87
C LEU A 361 18.21 3.85 19.58
N THR A 362 18.28 3.99 20.89
CA THR A 362 17.10 4.27 21.72
C THR A 362 17.04 5.76 22.05
N VAL A 363 15.85 6.34 21.87
CA VAL A 363 15.56 7.75 22.18
C VAL A 363 14.37 7.86 23.12
N THR A 364 14.35 8.94 23.89
CA THR A 364 13.22 9.37 24.70
C THR A 364 12.72 10.71 24.18
N ASP A 365 11.43 10.77 23.90
CA ASP A 365 10.73 11.98 23.49
C ASP A 365 9.48 12.11 24.38
N LYS A 366 9.23 13.33 24.87
CA LYS A 366 8.20 13.60 25.88
C LYS A 366 6.86 14.02 25.26
N ASP A 367 6.86 14.36 23.98
CA ASP A 367 5.65 14.70 23.24
C ASP A 367 4.69 13.50 23.19
N GLN A 368 3.48 13.71 22.68
CA GLN A 368 2.46 12.68 22.67
C GLN A 368 2.89 11.43 21.85
N PRO A 369 2.89 10.21 22.44
CA PRO A 369 3.32 9.01 21.75
C PRO A 369 2.55 8.73 20.46
N ASN A 370 3.24 8.18 19.45
CA ASN A 370 2.71 7.87 18.10
C ASN A 370 2.21 9.08 17.29
N THR A 371 2.58 10.31 17.65
CA THR A 371 2.36 11.49 16.80
C THR A 371 3.58 11.79 15.94
N HIS A 372 3.42 12.64 14.93
CA HIS A 372 4.56 13.14 14.15
C HIS A 372 5.51 14.04 14.96
N ALA A 373 5.03 14.58 16.09
CA ALA A 373 5.87 15.29 17.04
C ALA A 373 6.78 14.31 17.79
N TRP A 374 6.29 13.12 18.16
CA TRP A 374 7.09 12.12 18.88
C TRP A 374 7.94 11.20 17.98
N ASN A 375 7.50 10.92 16.75
CA ASN A 375 8.19 10.00 15.85
C ASN A 375 9.57 10.53 15.42
N ALA A 376 10.62 9.78 15.74
CA ALA A 376 12.00 10.11 15.45
C ALA A 376 12.41 9.75 14.01
N VAL A 377 13.32 10.55 13.48
CA VAL A 377 13.95 10.44 12.17
C VAL A 377 15.44 10.57 12.40
N TYR A 378 16.18 9.52 12.06
CA TYR A 378 17.61 9.45 12.27
C TYR A 378 18.36 9.84 11.01
N ARG A 379 19.43 10.62 11.17
CA ARG A 379 20.32 10.99 10.06
C ARG A 379 21.78 10.84 10.47
N ILE A 380 22.56 10.21 9.60
CA ILE A 380 24.02 10.13 9.75
C ILE A 380 24.60 11.46 9.25
N THR A 381 25.22 12.22 10.14
CA THR A 381 25.85 13.52 9.83
C THR A 381 27.33 13.39 9.52
N GLY A 382 27.95 12.28 9.94
CA GLY A 382 29.38 12.04 9.78
C GLY A 382 29.77 10.60 10.06
N GLY A 383 31.00 10.23 9.66
CA GLY A 383 31.56 8.89 9.86
C GLY A 383 31.35 7.90 8.72
N ASP A 384 30.43 8.17 7.79
CA ASP A 384 30.17 7.31 6.62
C ASP A 384 30.08 8.13 5.32
N ALA A 385 31.24 8.49 4.76
CA ALA A 385 31.31 9.23 3.51
C ALA A 385 30.87 8.41 2.27
N THR A 386 30.82 7.09 2.39
CA THR A 386 30.54 6.15 1.29
C THR A 386 29.09 5.68 1.24
N GLY A 387 28.31 5.97 2.28
CA GLY A 387 26.92 5.53 2.43
C GLY A 387 26.81 4.01 2.51
N ARG A 388 27.57 3.39 3.43
CA ARG A 388 27.50 1.97 3.78
C ARG A 388 26.42 1.67 4.83
N PHE A 389 25.99 2.66 5.60
CA PHE A 389 24.98 2.50 6.66
C PHE A 389 23.72 3.31 6.38
N ALA A 390 22.58 2.80 6.84
CA ALA A 390 21.31 3.50 6.91
C ALA A 390 20.69 3.34 8.30
N ILE A 391 19.76 4.21 8.68
CA ILE A 391 19.10 4.15 9.99
C ILE A 391 17.59 4.31 9.82
N PRO A 392 16.88 3.26 9.38
CA PRO A 392 15.41 3.24 9.43
C PRO A 392 14.91 3.32 10.88
N THR A 393 13.81 4.05 11.08
CA THR A 393 13.09 4.09 12.36
C THR A 393 12.10 2.94 12.45
N ASP A 394 12.09 2.23 13.58
CA ASP A 394 11.03 1.28 13.91
C ASP A 394 9.75 2.03 14.33
N PRO A 395 8.62 1.87 13.62
CA PRO A 395 7.38 2.59 13.92
C PRO A 395 6.72 2.21 15.26
N LYS A 396 7.09 1.08 15.88
CA LYS A 396 6.49 0.65 17.16
C LYS A 396 7.27 1.12 18.37
N THR A 397 8.58 1.02 18.30
CA THR A 397 9.50 1.31 19.42
C THR A 397 10.11 2.70 19.33
N ASN A 398 10.01 3.35 18.16
CA ASN A 398 10.69 4.61 17.82
C ASN A 398 12.22 4.50 17.81
N GLU A 399 12.77 3.29 17.82
CA GLU A 399 14.21 3.03 17.80
C GLU A 399 14.80 3.24 16.40
N GLY A 400 16.03 3.75 16.34
CA GLY A 400 16.80 3.86 15.11
C GLY A 400 17.59 2.58 14.87
N LEU A 401 17.22 1.81 13.84
CA LEU A 401 17.89 0.55 13.52
C LEU A 401 19.07 0.82 12.61
N VAL A 402 20.30 0.77 13.11
CA VAL A 402 21.50 0.97 12.27
C VAL A 402 21.68 -0.27 11.39
N THR A 403 21.53 -0.13 10.08
CA THR A 403 21.60 -1.22 9.11
C THR A 403 22.71 -1.03 8.10
N VAL A 404 23.31 -2.14 7.68
CA VAL A 404 24.33 -2.15 6.62
C VAL A 404 23.65 -2.25 5.26
N VAL A 405 23.83 -1.24 4.40
CA VAL A 405 23.23 -1.20 3.05
C VAL A 405 24.22 -1.55 1.95
N LYS A 406 25.53 -1.46 2.21
CA LYS A 406 26.59 -1.89 1.28
C LYS A 406 27.60 -2.74 2.04
N PRO A 407 28.19 -3.76 1.38
CA PRO A 407 29.18 -4.61 2.03
C PRO A 407 30.36 -3.78 2.53
N ILE A 408 30.87 -4.19 3.67
CA ILE A 408 32.03 -3.62 4.34
C ILE A 408 33.14 -4.67 4.23
N ASP A 409 34.35 -4.21 4.00
CA ASP A 409 35.58 -5.00 3.90
C ASP A 409 36.46 -4.62 5.11
N TYR A 410 36.86 -5.63 5.89
CA TYR A 410 37.61 -5.46 7.12
C TYR A 410 39.05 -4.97 6.86
N GLU A 411 39.70 -5.47 5.82
CA GLU A 411 41.06 -5.16 5.38
C GLU A 411 41.22 -3.67 5.08
N ILE A 412 40.16 -3.06 4.55
CA ILE A 412 40.08 -1.63 4.26
C ILE A 412 39.71 -0.82 5.50
N SER A 413 38.71 -1.25 6.27
CA SER A 413 38.17 -0.46 7.38
C SER A 413 37.64 -1.30 8.53
N ARG A 414 38.45 -1.42 9.60
CA ARG A 414 38.15 -2.24 10.79
C ARG A 414 37.16 -1.61 11.77
N THR A 415 36.98 -0.29 11.73
CA THR A 415 36.13 0.44 12.68
C THR A 415 35.46 1.64 12.01
N PHE A 416 34.17 1.85 12.31
CA PHE A 416 33.42 3.04 11.92
C PHE A 416 32.97 3.82 13.15
N VAL A 417 33.10 5.14 13.09
CA VAL A 417 32.60 6.04 14.14
C VAL A 417 31.61 6.98 13.48
N LEU A 418 30.33 6.68 13.61
CA LEU A 418 29.23 7.44 13.02
C LEU A 418 28.76 8.52 13.99
N THR A 419 28.50 9.72 13.49
CA THR A 419 27.76 10.74 14.24
C THR A 419 26.33 10.78 13.72
N VAL A 420 25.37 10.55 14.61
CA VAL A 420 23.95 10.42 14.27
C VAL A 420 23.16 11.49 15.01
N ILE A 421 22.27 12.17 14.30
CA ILE A 421 21.30 13.10 14.88
C ILE A 421 19.90 12.47 14.82
N ALA A 422 19.13 12.66 15.88
CA ALA A 422 17.71 12.33 15.94
C ALA A 422 16.89 13.63 15.88
N GLU A 423 15.92 13.67 14.97
CA GLU A 423 14.97 14.77 14.79
C GLU A 423 13.56 14.20 14.72
N ASN A 424 12.53 14.99 14.99
CA ASN A 424 11.15 14.52 14.79
C ASN A 424 10.74 14.61 13.32
N GLN A 425 9.65 13.93 12.96
CA GLN A 425 9.03 14.08 11.63
C GLN A 425 8.46 15.48 11.42
N LEU A 426 7.96 16.13 12.49
CA LEU A 426 7.50 17.51 12.50
C LEU A 426 8.63 18.45 12.95
N PRO A 427 8.80 19.65 12.35
CA PRO A 427 9.79 20.60 12.85
C PRO A 427 9.47 21.06 14.28
N LEU A 428 10.53 21.25 15.08
CA LEU A 428 10.47 21.77 16.44
C LEU A 428 9.78 23.15 16.50
N ALA A 429 9.10 23.40 17.61
CA ALA A 429 8.45 24.66 17.92
C ALA A 429 9.46 25.82 17.94
N ARG A 430 8.97 27.02 17.60
CA ARG A 430 9.82 28.21 17.50
C ARG A 430 10.42 28.56 18.85
N GLY A 431 11.75 28.66 18.89
CA GLY A 431 12.51 28.99 20.10
C GLY A 431 13.07 27.78 20.84
N ILE A 432 12.74 26.57 20.39
CA ILE A 432 13.38 25.33 20.83
C ILE A 432 14.53 25.00 19.88
N HIS A 433 15.67 24.63 20.45
CA HIS A 433 16.85 24.20 19.71
C HIS A 433 17.18 22.76 20.08
N LEU A 434 17.73 22.01 19.12
CA LEU A 434 18.18 20.64 19.36
C LEU A 434 19.24 20.62 20.47
N PRO A 435 19.01 19.88 21.57
CA PRO A 435 19.99 19.71 22.62
C PRO A 435 21.15 18.86 22.11
N ARG A 436 22.27 18.88 22.85
CA ARG A 436 23.41 18.01 22.55
C ARG A 436 23.00 16.53 22.56
N GLN A 437 22.07 16.17 23.43
CA GLN A 437 21.53 14.83 23.62
C GLN A 437 20.73 14.32 22.42
N SER A 438 20.36 15.17 21.46
CA SER A 438 19.79 14.74 20.17
C SER A 438 20.85 14.27 19.18
N THR A 439 22.13 14.31 19.56
CA THR A 439 23.24 13.77 18.78
C THR A 439 23.97 12.69 19.57
N ALA A 440 24.17 11.52 18.97
CA ALA A 440 24.92 10.42 19.56
C ALA A 440 26.03 9.93 18.60
N THR A 441 27.01 9.25 19.17
CA THR A 441 28.08 8.60 18.40
C THR A 441 27.88 7.10 18.39
N VAL A 442 27.99 6.45 17.23
CA VAL A 442 27.90 5.00 17.10
C VAL A 442 29.26 4.44 16.72
N SER A 443 29.86 3.67 17.61
CA SER A 443 31.13 2.99 17.39
C SER A 443 30.86 1.57 16.90
N ILE A 444 31.11 1.32 15.63
CA ILE A 444 30.90 0.03 14.98
C ILE A 444 32.25 -0.64 14.80
N ARG A 445 32.40 -1.85 15.32
CA ARG A 445 33.56 -2.69 15.08
C ARG A 445 33.22 -3.72 14.01
N VAL A 446 34.09 -3.84 13.01
CA VAL A 446 33.96 -4.85 11.99
C VAL A 446 34.63 -6.13 12.50
N ILE A 447 33.92 -7.25 12.40
CA ILE A 447 34.42 -8.58 12.72
C ILE A 447 34.95 -9.18 11.42
N ASP A 448 36.23 -9.51 11.45
CA ASP A 448 37.00 -10.22 10.44
C ASP A 448 36.44 -11.64 10.24
N VAL A 449 36.15 -12.02 8.99
CA VAL A 449 35.59 -13.31 8.60
C VAL A 449 36.40 -13.86 7.43
N ASN A 450 36.93 -15.08 7.61
CA ASN A 450 37.75 -15.76 6.60
C ASN A 450 37.17 -15.68 5.18
N GLU A 451 37.91 -15.06 4.26
CA GLU A 451 37.58 -14.95 2.84
C GLU A 451 38.27 -16.04 2.01
N SER A 452 37.79 -16.27 0.78
CA SER A 452 38.39 -17.29 -0.09
C SER A 452 39.65 -16.78 -0.79
N PRO A 453 40.72 -17.60 -0.88
CA PRO A 453 41.88 -17.24 -1.66
C PRO A 453 41.52 -17.20 -3.15
N TYR A 454 41.98 -16.18 -3.88
CA TYR A 454 41.67 -16.00 -5.29
C TYR A 454 42.92 -16.03 -6.17
N PHE A 455 42.75 -16.44 -7.42
CA PHE A 455 43.81 -16.44 -8.42
C PHE A 455 43.77 -15.14 -9.23
N ASP A 456 44.92 -14.49 -9.41
CA ASP A 456 45.07 -13.32 -10.29
C ASP A 456 46.28 -13.51 -11.21
N PRO A 457 46.12 -13.58 -12.54
CA PRO A 457 44.85 -13.51 -13.29
C PRO A 457 44.05 -14.83 -13.27
N ASN A 458 42.72 -14.73 -13.41
CA ASN A 458 41.81 -15.86 -13.62
C ASN A 458 40.83 -15.55 -14.77
N PRO A 459 40.90 -16.25 -15.93
CA PRO A 459 41.76 -17.38 -16.23
C PRO A 459 43.23 -16.98 -16.46
N LYS A 460 44.16 -17.88 -16.13
CA LYS A 460 45.58 -17.75 -16.46
C LYS A 460 45.86 -18.40 -17.81
N LEU A 461 46.33 -17.61 -18.79
CA LEU A 461 46.68 -18.10 -20.12
C LEU A 461 48.18 -18.36 -20.24
N ILE A 462 48.56 -19.54 -20.73
CA ILE A 462 49.93 -19.87 -21.12
C ILE A 462 49.98 -20.37 -22.56
N LYS A 463 51.09 -20.14 -23.25
CA LYS A 463 51.36 -20.65 -24.60
C LYS A 463 52.51 -21.64 -24.53
N LEU A 464 52.33 -22.82 -25.11
CA LEU A 464 53.29 -23.91 -25.04
C LEU A 464 53.30 -24.65 -26.38
N GLU A 465 54.47 -25.12 -26.81
CA GLU A 465 54.59 -26.10 -27.88
C GLU A 465 54.21 -27.48 -27.34
N GLU A 466 53.53 -28.30 -28.14
CA GLU A 466 53.23 -29.67 -27.74
C GLU A 466 54.47 -30.58 -27.78
N GLY A 467 54.32 -31.86 -27.40
CA GLY A 467 55.46 -32.79 -27.35
C GLY A 467 56.36 -32.61 -26.13
N LEU A 468 55.98 -31.75 -25.17
CA LEU A 468 56.73 -31.52 -23.95
C LEU A 468 56.79 -32.81 -23.10
N PRO A 469 57.99 -33.30 -22.69
CA PRO A 469 58.10 -34.57 -21.95
C PRO A 469 57.48 -34.49 -20.56
N ALA A 470 57.17 -35.66 -19.99
CA ALA A 470 56.69 -35.79 -18.61
C ALA A 470 57.68 -35.19 -17.60
N ASP A 471 57.16 -34.72 -16.46
CA ASP A 471 57.88 -34.07 -15.36
C ASP A 471 58.57 -32.73 -15.72
N SER A 472 58.17 -32.09 -16.83
CA SER A 472 58.64 -30.75 -17.17
C SER A 472 57.84 -29.67 -16.42
N PRO A 473 58.50 -28.61 -15.89
CA PRO A 473 57.82 -27.52 -15.21
C PRO A 473 57.17 -26.55 -16.21
N LEU A 474 55.88 -26.25 -16.06
CA LEU A 474 55.14 -25.34 -16.96
C LEU A 474 55.13 -23.91 -16.41
N THR A 475 54.49 -23.70 -15.26
CA THR A 475 54.29 -22.39 -14.67
C THR A 475 53.94 -22.51 -13.18
N THR A 476 54.06 -21.42 -12.44
CA THR A 476 53.59 -21.30 -11.05
C THR A 476 52.21 -20.66 -11.04
N PHE A 477 51.19 -21.34 -10.51
CA PHE A 477 49.83 -20.83 -10.40
C PHE A 477 49.47 -20.64 -8.92
N THR A 478 49.79 -19.44 -8.42
CA THR A 478 49.61 -19.07 -7.02
C THR A 478 48.32 -18.28 -6.82
N ALA A 479 47.65 -18.50 -5.70
CA ALA A 479 46.52 -17.72 -5.24
C ALA A 479 46.97 -16.72 -4.16
N GLN A 480 46.21 -15.65 -3.98
CA GLN A 480 46.38 -14.66 -2.92
C GLN A 480 45.17 -14.72 -2.01
N ASP A 481 45.39 -14.60 -0.70
CA ASP A 481 44.34 -14.56 0.31
C ASP A 481 44.05 -13.08 0.65
N PRO A 482 42.79 -12.61 0.56
CA PRO A 482 42.42 -11.27 1.01
C PRO A 482 42.72 -11.03 2.50
N ASP A 483 42.65 -12.06 3.34
CA ASP A 483 42.76 -11.96 4.79
C ASP A 483 44.19 -11.56 5.21
N ARG A 484 44.44 -10.26 5.41
CA ARG A 484 45.80 -9.77 5.73
C ARG A 484 46.13 -9.89 7.21
N TYR A 485 45.12 -9.96 8.05
CA TYR A 485 45.24 -9.95 9.51
C TYR A 485 45.07 -11.34 10.13
N MET A 486 44.60 -12.32 9.36
CA MET A 486 44.64 -13.73 9.72
C MET A 486 45.91 -14.37 9.13
N GLN A 487 46.55 -15.25 9.89
CA GLN A 487 47.71 -16.00 9.39
C GLN A 487 47.24 -17.34 8.81
N GLN A 488 46.77 -17.33 7.56
CA GLN A 488 46.48 -18.57 6.83
C GLN A 488 47.64 -19.05 5.95
N THR A 489 47.59 -20.34 5.64
CA THR A 489 48.42 -20.99 4.63
C THR A 489 47.55 -21.57 3.53
N ILE A 490 47.86 -21.25 2.28
CA ILE A 490 47.14 -21.73 1.11
C ILE A 490 47.70 -23.08 0.67
N ARG A 491 46.81 -24.04 0.39
CA ARG A 491 47.15 -25.35 -0.16
C ARG A 491 46.50 -25.55 -1.53
N TYR A 492 47.31 -25.95 -2.50
CA TYR A 492 46.85 -26.14 -3.88
C TYR A 492 46.48 -27.60 -4.16
N SER A 493 45.45 -27.79 -4.98
CA SER A 493 45.00 -29.10 -5.44
C SER A 493 44.42 -29.02 -6.85
N LYS A 494 44.39 -30.16 -7.53
CA LYS A 494 43.81 -30.26 -8.87
C LYS A 494 42.32 -30.60 -8.76
N LEU A 495 41.48 -29.84 -9.45
CA LEU A 495 40.03 -30.05 -9.47
C LEU A 495 39.61 -30.81 -10.73
N SER A 496 39.83 -30.24 -11.92
CA SER A 496 39.50 -30.88 -13.19
C SER A 496 40.65 -30.82 -14.19
N ASP A 497 40.97 -31.98 -14.73
CA ASP A 497 42.00 -32.22 -15.74
C ASP A 497 41.53 -33.46 -16.55
N PRO A 498 40.81 -33.25 -17.68
CA PRO A 498 40.18 -34.33 -18.44
C PRO A 498 41.17 -35.37 -18.98
N ALA A 499 42.36 -34.93 -19.38
CA ALA A 499 43.39 -35.76 -20.01
C ALA A 499 44.44 -36.29 -19.02
N LYS A 500 44.38 -35.86 -17.76
CA LYS A 500 45.31 -36.17 -16.66
C LYS A 500 46.76 -35.78 -16.96
N TRP A 501 46.97 -34.67 -17.67
CA TRP A 501 48.29 -34.24 -18.10
C TRP A 501 49.07 -33.45 -17.08
N LEU A 502 48.41 -32.90 -16.05
CA LEU A 502 49.00 -31.89 -15.18
C LEU A 502 49.04 -32.36 -13.72
N LYS A 503 50.09 -31.94 -13.01
CA LYS A 503 50.24 -32.06 -11.56
C LYS A 503 50.52 -30.67 -10.99
N ILE A 504 49.99 -30.39 -9.80
CA ILE A 504 50.32 -29.19 -9.05
C ILE A 504 50.97 -29.57 -7.72
N ASP A 505 52.02 -28.86 -7.33
CA ASP A 505 52.61 -28.96 -6.00
C ASP A 505 51.69 -28.27 -4.97
N PRO A 506 51.24 -28.98 -3.92
CA PRO A 506 50.35 -28.42 -2.90
C PRO A 506 50.89 -27.20 -2.15
N SER A 507 52.22 -27.03 -2.10
CA SER A 507 52.87 -25.98 -1.29
C SER A 507 53.37 -24.79 -2.11
N SER A 508 53.95 -25.04 -3.28
CA SER A 508 54.52 -23.99 -4.12
C SER A 508 53.55 -23.49 -5.21
N GLY A 509 52.49 -24.23 -5.51
CA GLY A 509 51.61 -23.93 -6.65
C GLY A 509 52.29 -24.14 -8.01
N GLN A 510 53.45 -24.82 -8.07
CA GLN A 510 54.13 -25.13 -9.32
C GLN A 510 53.40 -26.24 -10.07
N ILE A 511 53.12 -26.01 -11.36
CA ILE A 511 52.46 -26.96 -12.26
C ILE A 511 53.51 -27.64 -13.14
N SER A 512 53.46 -28.97 -13.20
CA SER A 512 54.31 -29.82 -14.05
C SER A 512 53.48 -30.82 -14.86
N THR A 513 54.05 -31.34 -15.94
CA THR A 513 53.40 -32.41 -16.72
C THR A 513 53.54 -33.79 -16.08
N ILE A 514 52.53 -34.63 -16.26
CA ILE A 514 52.54 -36.07 -15.96
C ILE A 514 52.69 -36.88 -17.24
N ALA A 515 52.14 -36.37 -18.35
CA ALA A 515 52.18 -36.98 -19.67
C ALA A 515 52.54 -35.93 -20.72
N VAL A 516 52.87 -36.40 -21.93
CA VAL A 516 53.13 -35.53 -23.07
C VAL A 516 51.84 -34.80 -23.45
N LEU A 517 51.91 -33.48 -23.64
CA LEU A 517 50.78 -32.72 -24.16
C LEU A 517 50.69 -32.94 -25.67
N ASP A 518 49.48 -33.19 -26.13
CA ASP A 518 49.14 -33.56 -27.50
C ASP A 518 47.92 -32.71 -27.91
N ARG A 519 48.08 -31.87 -28.93
CA ARG A 519 47.07 -30.90 -29.38
C ARG A 519 45.96 -31.59 -30.18
N GLU A 520 46.25 -32.67 -30.88
CA GLU A 520 45.32 -33.46 -31.70
C GLU A 520 44.38 -34.30 -30.83
N SER A 521 44.66 -34.38 -29.53
CA SER A 521 43.80 -35.03 -28.55
C SER A 521 42.36 -34.49 -28.55
N PRO A 522 41.33 -35.36 -28.43
CA PRO A 522 39.92 -34.93 -28.34
C PRO A 522 39.59 -33.99 -27.17
N TYR A 523 40.47 -33.92 -26.16
CA TYR A 523 40.30 -33.06 -24.99
C TYR A 523 40.72 -31.60 -25.25
N VAL A 524 41.44 -31.33 -26.33
CA VAL A 524 41.86 -29.99 -26.73
C VAL A 524 40.81 -29.45 -27.70
N LYS A 525 40.24 -28.28 -27.37
CA LYS A 525 39.23 -27.61 -28.19
C LYS A 525 39.75 -26.25 -28.61
N ASN A 526 39.70 -25.95 -29.91
CA ASN A 526 40.19 -24.68 -30.47
C ASN A 526 41.65 -24.36 -30.06
N ASN A 527 42.54 -25.36 -30.10
CA ASN A 527 43.94 -25.28 -29.67
C ASN A 527 44.14 -24.90 -28.20
N MET A 528 43.09 -25.07 -27.38
CA MET A 528 43.12 -24.70 -25.97
C MET A 528 42.73 -25.89 -25.10
N TYR A 529 43.60 -26.15 -24.14
CA TYR A 529 43.40 -27.13 -23.10
C TYR A 529 43.09 -26.43 -21.77
N ASN A 530 41.92 -26.73 -21.20
CA ASN A 530 41.45 -26.10 -19.97
C ASN A 530 41.59 -27.05 -18.79
N ALA A 531 42.26 -26.60 -17.74
CA ALA A 531 42.37 -27.30 -16.47
C ALA A 531 42.00 -26.37 -15.31
N THR A 532 41.33 -26.89 -14.29
CA THR A 532 40.94 -26.13 -13.11
C THR A 532 41.68 -26.61 -11.86
N PHE A 533 42.10 -25.65 -11.05
CA PHE A 533 42.84 -25.86 -9.82
C PHE A 533 42.10 -25.19 -8.66
N LEU A 534 42.23 -25.78 -7.48
CA LEU A 534 41.60 -25.29 -6.25
C LEU A 534 42.70 -24.87 -5.27
N ALA A 535 42.55 -23.67 -4.73
CA ALA A 535 43.31 -23.18 -3.59
C ALA A 535 42.39 -23.22 -2.36
N ALA A 536 42.84 -23.87 -1.29
CA ALA A 536 42.14 -23.92 -0.01
C ALA A 536 42.98 -23.26 1.07
N ASP A 537 42.39 -22.36 1.84
CA ASP A 537 43.01 -21.86 3.07
C ASP A 537 42.87 -22.90 4.20
N ASN A 538 43.52 -22.61 5.34
CA ASN A 538 43.38 -23.37 6.57
C ASN A 538 42.58 -22.61 7.65
N GLY A 539 41.75 -21.66 7.24
CA GLY A 539 40.91 -20.88 8.12
C GLY A 539 39.72 -21.67 8.66
N ILE A 540 38.95 -21.02 9.53
CA ILE A 540 37.75 -21.61 10.14
C ILE A 540 36.57 -20.64 9.93
N PRO A 541 35.57 -21.00 9.12
CA PRO A 541 35.52 -22.18 8.24
C PRO A 541 36.55 -22.10 7.11
N PRO A 542 37.01 -23.24 6.56
CA PRO A 542 37.96 -23.22 5.45
C PRO A 542 37.26 -22.71 4.19
N ALA A 543 37.86 -21.74 3.49
CA ALA A 543 37.35 -21.25 2.23
C ALA A 543 38.23 -21.72 1.06
N THR A 544 37.62 -21.76 -0.13
CA THR A 544 38.26 -22.27 -1.33
C THR A 544 38.02 -21.34 -2.51
N GLY A 545 39.02 -21.21 -3.36
CA GLY A 545 38.91 -20.52 -4.64
C GLY A 545 39.32 -21.40 -5.79
N THR A 546 38.66 -21.22 -6.92
CA THR A 546 38.88 -21.99 -8.15
C THR A 546 39.53 -21.12 -9.21
N GLY A 547 40.70 -21.56 -9.69
CA GLY A 547 41.43 -20.92 -10.77
C GLY A 547 41.40 -21.77 -12.04
N THR A 548 41.20 -21.14 -13.19
CA THR A 548 41.27 -21.81 -14.50
C THR A 548 42.59 -21.52 -15.18
N LEU A 549 43.32 -22.58 -15.55
CA LEU A 549 44.49 -22.52 -16.41
C LEU A 549 44.08 -22.87 -17.84
N GLN A 550 44.37 -21.96 -18.77
CA GLN A 550 44.17 -22.14 -20.20
C GLN A 550 45.53 -22.32 -20.85
N ILE A 551 45.77 -23.49 -21.44
CA ILE A 551 47.00 -23.81 -22.15
C ILE A 551 46.71 -23.75 -23.63
N PHE A 552 47.28 -22.77 -24.30
CA PHE A 552 47.24 -22.67 -25.75
C PHE A 552 48.40 -23.49 -26.33
N LEU A 553 48.06 -24.61 -26.96
CA LEU A 553 49.03 -25.53 -27.56
C LEU A 553 49.34 -25.08 -28.99
N LEU A 554 50.63 -24.88 -29.26
CA LEU A 554 51.16 -24.63 -30.59
C LEU A 554 51.43 -25.98 -31.26
N ASP A 555 50.89 -26.10 -32.46
CA ASP A 555 50.98 -27.23 -33.36
C ASP A 555 52.44 -27.48 -33.81
N ILE A 556 52.94 -28.69 -33.62
CA ILE A 556 54.19 -29.18 -34.20
C ILE A 556 53.86 -30.23 -35.27
N ASN A 557 54.77 -30.44 -36.23
CA ASN A 557 54.59 -31.48 -37.23
C ASN A 557 54.96 -32.85 -36.65
N ASP A 558 54.02 -33.55 -36.02
CA ASP A 558 54.22 -34.88 -35.44
C ASP A 558 53.25 -35.95 -35.99
N ASN A 559 52.29 -35.56 -36.83
CA ASN A 559 51.44 -36.48 -37.56
C ASN A 559 51.87 -36.59 -39.02
N ALA A 560 51.78 -37.81 -39.57
CA ALA A 560 52.11 -38.06 -40.96
C ALA A 560 50.83 -38.22 -41.79
N PRO A 561 50.79 -37.67 -43.02
CA PRO A 561 49.57 -37.63 -43.82
C PRO A 561 49.13 -39.02 -44.29
N GLN A 562 47.82 -39.24 -44.33
CA GLN A 562 47.20 -40.51 -44.77
C GLN A 562 46.26 -40.28 -45.96
N VAL A 563 46.21 -41.21 -46.92
CA VAL A 563 45.32 -41.08 -48.08
C VAL A 563 43.84 -41.08 -47.70
N PHE A 564 43.06 -40.20 -48.33
CA PHE A 564 41.61 -40.17 -48.27
C PHE A 564 40.99 -40.02 -49.67
N PRO A 565 39.93 -40.77 -50.01
CA PRO A 565 39.36 -41.88 -49.24
C PRO A 565 40.32 -43.08 -49.15
N GLN A 566 40.17 -43.95 -48.15
CA GLN A 566 40.99 -45.17 -48.01
C GLN A 566 40.57 -46.27 -48.99
N GLU A 567 39.32 -46.23 -49.45
CA GLU A 567 38.75 -47.13 -50.44
C GLU A 567 38.13 -46.33 -51.57
N ALA A 568 38.38 -46.74 -52.81
CA ALA A 568 37.83 -46.11 -54.01
C ALA A 568 37.46 -47.18 -55.04
N GLU A 569 36.51 -46.86 -55.92
CA GLU A 569 36.12 -47.75 -57.00
C GLU A 569 36.46 -47.12 -58.34
N ILE A 570 36.92 -47.93 -59.30
CA ILE A 570 37.23 -47.46 -60.65
C ILE A 570 36.85 -48.50 -61.70
N CYS A 571 36.63 -47.99 -62.90
CA CYS A 571 36.28 -48.75 -64.07
C CYS A 571 37.48 -49.50 -64.68
N GLU A 572 37.25 -50.65 -65.32
CA GLU A 572 38.28 -51.39 -66.07
C GLU A 572 38.88 -50.60 -67.26
N LYS A 573 38.22 -49.52 -67.73
CA LYS A 573 38.65 -48.68 -68.86
C LYS A 573 39.05 -47.25 -68.44
N PRO A 574 40.05 -46.63 -69.10
CA PRO A 574 40.71 -45.40 -68.62
C PRO A 574 39.95 -44.07 -68.82
N GLU A 575 38.90 -44.00 -69.66
CA GLU A 575 38.06 -42.80 -69.80
C GLU A 575 36.60 -43.13 -69.46
N PRO A 576 35.88 -42.31 -68.66
CA PRO A 576 36.25 -40.99 -68.10
C PRO A 576 36.58 -40.98 -66.58
N ASN A 577 36.81 -42.13 -65.94
CA ASN A 577 36.89 -42.20 -64.47
C ASN A 577 38.30 -42.04 -63.92
N ALA A 578 38.55 -40.96 -63.19
CA ALA A 578 39.76 -40.77 -62.41
C ALA A 578 39.42 -40.59 -60.93
N ILE A 579 40.23 -41.17 -60.05
CA ILE A 579 40.01 -41.12 -58.59
C ILE A 579 40.66 -39.85 -58.07
N ASN A 580 39.86 -38.95 -57.52
CA ASN A 580 40.38 -37.81 -56.80
C ASN A 580 40.74 -38.25 -55.38
N ILE A 581 42.00 -38.07 -55.01
CA ILE A 581 42.53 -38.38 -53.69
C ILE A 581 43.03 -37.11 -53.02
N THR A 582 42.86 -37.09 -51.71
CA THR A 582 43.40 -36.09 -50.79
C THR A 582 44.21 -36.80 -49.72
N ALA A 583 44.80 -36.03 -48.82
CA ALA A 583 45.36 -36.55 -47.59
C ALA A 583 44.58 -36.01 -46.38
N ILE A 584 44.48 -36.81 -45.32
CA ILE A 584 44.08 -36.40 -43.99
C ILE A 584 45.35 -36.34 -43.16
N ASP A 585 45.55 -35.18 -42.56
CA ASP A 585 46.56 -34.93 -41.55
C ASP A 585 45.87 -34.33 -40.32
N ALA A 586 46.33 -34.70 -39.12
CA ALA A 586 45.74 -34.22 -37.88
C ALA A 586 46.28 -32.82 -37.49
N ASP A 587 47.43 -32.46 -38.05
CA ASP A 587 48.13 -31.20 -37.80
C ASP A 587 47.40 -30.02 -38.46
N LEU A 588 47.68 -28.80 -37.99
CA LEU A 588 47.14 -27.58 -38.59
C LEU A 588 48.06 -27.03 -39.68
N ASN A 589 47.50 -26.29 -40.63
CA ASN A 589 48.31 -25.57 -41.61
C ASN A 589 49.21 -24.55 -40.88
N PRO A 590 50.53 -24.51 -41.13
CA PRO A 590 51.25 -25.04 -42.30
C PRO A 590 51.84 -26.47 -42.19
N ASN A 591 51.69 -27.16 -41.06
CA ASN A 591 52.29 -28.49 -40.85
C ASN A 591 51.56 -29.59 -41.64
N ALA A 592 50.27 -29.44 -41.93
CA ALA A 592 49.53 -30.34 -42.81
C ALA A 592 49.75 -30.06 -44.33
N GLY A 593 48.82 -29.34 -44.96
CA GLY A 593 48.84 -29.09 -46.41
C GLY A 593 49.67 -27.87 -46.80
N PRO A 594 50.24 -27.80 -48.02
CA PRO A 594 49.98 -28.66 -49.18
C PRO A 594 50.78 -29.97 -49.26
N PHE A 595 50.12 -31.05 -49.65
CA PHE A 595 50.73 -32.39 -49.70
C PHE A 595 51.50 -32.66 -51.00
N ALA A 596 52.53 -33.50 -50.92
CA ALA A 596 53.24 -34.06 -52.06
C ALA A 596 52.87 -35.55 -52.21
N PHE A 597 52.19 -35.89 -53.32
CA PHE A 597 51.77 -37.25 -53.60
C PHE A 597 52.70 -37.90 -54.63
N GLU A 598 53.27 -39.05 -54.27
CA GLU A 598 54.05 -39.90 -55.17
C GLU A 598 53.58 -41.35 -55.10
N LEU A 599 53.65 -42.07 -56.22
CA LEU A 599 53.46 -43.52 -56.20
C LEU A 599 54.72 -44.18 -55.62
N ALA A 600 54.55 -45.18 -54.75
CA ALA A 600 55.69 -45.89 -54.18
C ALA A 600 56.51 -46.60 -55.26
N ARG A 601 57.80 -46.80 -55.01
CA ARG A 601 58.70 -47.47 -55.98
C ARG A 601 58.48 -48.99 -56.05
N ASN A 602 57.99 -49.58 -54.97
CA ASN A 602 57.75 -51.02 -54.84
C ASN A 602 56.29 -51.28 -54.46
N PRO A 603 55.57 -52.20 -55.13
CA PRO A 603 55.98 -53.01 -56.27
C PRO A 603 56.05 -52.22 -57.61
N PRO A 604 56.93 -52.60 -58.56
CA PRO A 604 57.17 -51.84 -59.79
C PRO A 604 55.95 -51.76 -60.72
N ASP A 605 54.99 -52.69 -60.56
CA ASP A 605 53.76 -52.74 -61.35
C ASP A 605 52.85 -51.53 -61.09
N VAL A 606 52.98 -50.88 -59.93
CA VAL A 606 52.15 -49.73 -59.55
C VAL A 606 52.43 -48.52 -60.45
N LYS A 607 53.70 -48.12 -60.64
CA LYS A 607 54.06 -47.02 -61.56
C LYS A 607 53.87 -47.37 -63.04
N LYS A 608 53.69 -48.66 -63.36
CA LYS A 608 53.40 -49.14 -64.72
C LYS A 608 51.91 -49.02 -65.02
N ASN A 609 51.05 -49.39 -64.07
CA ASN A 609 49.60 -49.46 -64.24
C ASN A 609 48.91 -48.13 -63.93
N TRP A 610 49.45 -47.33 -63.01
CA TRP A 610 48.83 -46.13 -62.48
C TRP A 610 49.69 -44.89 -62.72
N THR A 611 49.03 -43.75 -62.87
CA THR A 611 49.65 -42.42 -62.90
C THR A 611 48.94 -41.51 -61.91
N ILE A 612 49.74 -40.73 -61.18
CA ILE A 612 49.23 -39.70 -60.29
C ILE A 612 49.53 -38.32 -60.89
N THR A 613 48.49 -37.52 -61.06
CA THR A 613 48.57 -36.14 -61.56
C THR A 613 48.20 -35.19 -60.43
N ARG A 614 49.03 -34.19 -60.18
CA ARG A 614 48.74 -33.17 -59.16
C ARG A 614 47.67 -32.22 -59.69
N LEU A 615 46.53 -32.15 -59.02
CA LEU A 615 45.47 -31.19 -59.35
C LEU A 615 45.73 -29.85 -58.66
N SER A 616 46.08 -29.88 -57.38
CA SER A 616 46.35 -28.69 -56.56
C SER A 616 47.36 -28.99 -55.44
N GLY A 617 47.48 -28.08 -54.47
CA GLY A 617 48.26 -28.30 -53.25
C GLY A 617 47.85 -29.58 -52.52
N ASP A 618 46.54 -29.74 -52.28
CA ASP A 618 45.98 -30.75 -51.37
C ASP A 618 45.32 -31.94 -52.10
N PHE A 619 45.09 -31.80 -53.41
CA PHE A 619 44.39 -32.80 -54.22
C PHE A 619 45.30 -33.36 -55.31
N ALA A 620 45.29 -34.68 -55.44
CA ALA A 620 45.87 -35.39 -56.57
C ALA A 620 44.80 -36.25 -57.24
N GLN A 621 45.03 -36.57 -58.51
CA GLN A 621 44.17 -37.43 -59.29
C GLN A 621 44.94 -38.67 -59.69
N LEU A 622 44.39 -39.82 -59.34
CA LEU A 622 44.93 -41.12 -59.69
C LEU A 622 44.15 -41.68 -60.87
N SER A 623 44.87 -42.00 -61.95
CA SER A 623 44.30 -42.53 -63.18
C SER A 623 45.03 -43.79 -63.66
N LEU A 624 44.32 -44.62 -64.42
CA LEU A 624 44.90 -45.78 -65.08
C LEU A 624 45.74 -45.33 -66.29
N LYS A 625 47.00 -45.75 -66.31
CA LYS A 625 47.92 -45.51 -67.43
C LYS A 625 47.73 -46.52 -68.57
N ILE A 626 47.24 -47.71 -68.21
CA ILE A 626 47.02 -48.84 -69.14
C ILE A 626 45.58 -48.85 -69.64
N GLY A 627 45.37 -49.40 -70.84
CA GLY A 627 44.06 -49.38 -71.51
C GLY A 627 43.00 -50.33 -70.94
N PHE A 628 43.41 -51.28 -70.10
CA PHE A 628 42.53 -52.27 -69.47
C PHE A 628 43.18 -52.83 -68.20
N LEU A 629 42.41 -52.98 -67.12
CA LEU A 629 42.81 -53.66 -65.88
C LEU A 629 41.72 -54.67 -65.50
N GLU A 630 42.07 -55.88 -65.05
CA GLU A 630 41.09 -56.91 -64.68
C GLU A 630 40.31 -56.53 -63.41
N SER A 631 39.02 -56.89 -63.35
CA SER A 631 38.20 -56.70 -62.15
C SER A 631 38.78 -57.43 -60.94
N GLY A 632 38.92 -56.70 -59.84
CA GLY A 632 39.61 -57.15 -58.63
C GLY A 632 39.91 -56.01 -57.68
N ILE A 633 40.44 -56.33 -56.51
CA ILE A 633 40.84 -55.34 -55.50
C ILE A 633 42.35 -55.16 -55.59
N TYR A 634 42.78 -53.92 -55.83
CA TYR A 634 44.19 -53.54 -55.93
C TYR A 634 44.56 -52.62 -54.76
N GLU A 635 45.64 -52.94 -54.05
CA GLU A 635 46.18 -52.07 -53.01
C GLU A 635 47.31 -51.23 -53.61
N ILE A 636 47.10 -49.92 -53.70
CA ILE A 636 48.02 -48.99 -54.34
C ILE A 636 48.78 -48.24 -53.24
N PRO A 637 50.10 -48.49 -53.05
CA PRO A 637 50.91 -47.73 -52.12
C PRO A 637 51.22 -46.34 -52.66
N ILE A 638 50.78 -45.33 -51.93
CA ILE A 638 50.96 -43.91 -52.22
C ILE A 638 51.81 -43.32 -51.10
N GLU A 639 53.00 -42.82 -51.46
CA GLU A 639 53.87 -42.04 -50.59
C GLU A 639 53.33 -40.60 -50.55
N ILE A 640 52.93 -40.15 -49.37
CA ILE A 640 52.42 -38.80 -49.14
C ILE A 640 53.37 -38.12 -48.17
N ALA A 641 53.83 -36.91 -48.51
CA ALA A 641 54.61 -36.05 -47.63
C ALA A 641 53.88 -34.73 -47.37
N ASP A 642 53.99 -34.23 -46.15
CA ASP A 642 53.41 -32.97 -45.70
C ASP A 642 54.26 -31.75 -46.10
N SER A 643 53.83 -30.55 -45.65
CA SER A 643 54.54 -29.29 -45.85
C SER A 643 55.22 -28.74 -44.58
N GLY A 644 55.27 -29.53 -43.51
CA GLY A 644 55.80 -29.12 -42.21
C GLY A 644 57.30 -28.83 -42.20
N ASN A 645 57.73 -28.08 -41.17
CA ASN A 645 59.14 -27.84 -40.92
C ASN A 645 59.76 -29.10 -40.27
N LEU A 646 60.54 -29.85 -41.06
CA LEU A 646 60.80 -31.29 -40.93
C LEU A 646 59.61 -32.11 -41.48
N GLN A 647 59.66 -32.36 -42.79
CA GLN A 647 58.60 -33.08 -43.50
C GLN A 647 58.46 -34.50 -42.97
N MET A 648 57.24 -34.90 -42.63
CA MET A 648 56.90 -36.29 -42.37
C MET A 648 56.29 -36.89 -43.65
N SER A 649 56.70 -38.12 -43.94
CA SER A 649 56.22 -38.87 -45.10
C SER A 649 55.77 -40.25 -44.68
N ASN A 650 54.61 -40.67 -45.14
CA ASN A 650 54.07 -42.00 -44.88
C ASN A 650 53.62 -42.68 -46.18
N THR A 651 53.81 -44.00 -46.25
CA THR A 651 53.29 -44.81 -47.35
C THR A 651 51.92 -45.35 -46.95
N SER A 652 50.86 -44.74 -47.49
CA SER A 652 49.48 -45.16 -47.25
C SER A 652 48.96 -46.01 -48.40
N TYR A 653 48.07 -46.96 -48.11
CA TYR A 653 47.54 -47.88 -49.12
C TYR A 653 46.12 -47.48 -49.49
N LEU A 654 45.90 -47.13 -50.76
CA LEU A 654 44.58 -46.91 -51.33
C LEU A 654 44.04 -48.24 -51.87
N ARG A 655 42.91 -48.70 -51.34
CA ARG A 655 42.22 -49.89 -51.85
C ARG A 655 41.32 -49.50 -53.00
N VAL A 656 41.67 -49.97 -54.20
CA VAL A 656 40.91 -49.70 -55.41
C VAL A 656 40.19 -50.95 -55.88
N LYS A 657 38.86 -50.94 -55.81
CA LYS A 657 38.02 -52.00 -56.38
C LYS A 657 37.75 -51.67 -57.85
N VAL A 658 38.19 -52.56 -58.73
CA VAL A 658 38.01 -52.43 -60.18
C VAL A 658 36.80 -53.26 -60.60
N CYS A 659 35.81 -52.63 -61.24
CA CYS A 659 34.59 -53.30 -61.69
C CYS A 659 34.28 -53.05 -63.17
N GLN A 660 33.37 -53.87 -63.72
CA GLN A 660 32.86 -53.71 -65.07
C GLN A 660 31.97 -52.46 -65.16
N CYS A 661 32.23 -51.63 -66.18
CA CYS A 661 31.54 -50.36 -66.38
C CYS A 661 30.18 -50.53 -67.05
N ASP A 662 29.17 -49.80 -66.58
CA ASP A 662 27.91 -49.57 -67.30
C ASP A 662 28.05 -48.42 -68.33
N GLN A 663 27.01 -48.16 -69.14
CA GLN A 663 26.98 -47.17 -70.22
C GLN A 663 27.28 -45.72 -69.77
N ASN A 664 27.13 -45.43 -68.47
CA ASN A 664 27.43 -44.13 -67.87
C ASN A 664 28.82 -44.05 -67.20
N GLY A 665 29.60 -45.13 -67.25
CA GLY A 665 30.93 -45.19 -66.64
C GLY A 665 30.94 -45.60 -65.16
N ASP A 666 29.83 -46.01 -64.54
CA ASP A 666 29.81 -46.46 -63.14
C ASP A 666 29.98 -47.98 -63.01
N CYS A 667 30.47 -48.44 -61.85
CA CYS A 667 30.70 -49.85 -61.52
C CYS A 667 29.37 -50.60 -61.30
N ALA A 668 29.10 -51.67 -62.06
CA ALA A 668 27.92 -52.52 -61.88
C ALA A 668 28.26 -53.78 -61.07
N ASP A 669 27.79 -53.89 -59.82
CA ASP A 669 27.95 -55.09 -59.00
C ASP A 669 27.11 -56.27 -59.52
N VAL A 670 27.75 -57.36 -59.95
CA VAL A 670 27.09 -58.63 -60.31
C VAL A 670 27.26 -59.64 -59.17
N GLU A 671 26.39 -59.60 -58.17
CA GLU A 671 26.26 -60.73 -57.24
C GLU A 671 25.32 -61.81 -57.81
N ARG A 672 25.89 -62.98 -58.09
CA ARG A 672 25.15 -64.20 -58.42
C ARG A 672 24.38 -64.69 -57.19
N ILE A 673 23.08 -64.45 -57.18
CA ILE A 673 22.13 -65.14 -56.27
C ILE A 673 22.07 -66.62 -56.70
N ILE A 674 22.89 -67.47 -56.06
CA ILE A 674 22.63 -68.92 -56.05
C ILE A 674 21.48 -69.14 -55.09
N ALA A 675 20.27 -69.17 -55.65
CA ALA A 675 19.06 -69.61 -54.97
C ALA A 675 19.20 -71.11 -54.64
N ALA A 676 19.84 -71.43 -53.52
CA ALA A 676 19.66 -72.70 -52.85
C ALA A 676 18.21 -72.74 -52.34
N GLY A 677 17.35 -73.43 -53.08
CA GLY A 677 15.95 -73.60 -52.74
C GLY A 677 15.78 -74.27 -51.38
N LEU A 678 15.46 -73.46 -50.37
CA LEU A 678 14.87 -73.95 -49.14
C LEU A 678 13.45 -74.42 -49.45
N GLY A 679 13.19 -75.72 -49.28
CA GLY A 679 11.84 -76.28 -49.40
C GLY A 679 10.85 -75.48 -48.56
N THR A 680 9.60 -75.41 -48.99
CA THR A 680 8.52 -74.65 -48.32
C THR A 680 8.37 -74.99 -46.83
N GLY A 681 8.76 -76.19 -46.40
CA GLY A 681 8.86 -76.56 -44.98
C GLY A 681 9.97 -75.84 -44.19
N ALA A 682 11.11 -75.54 -44.81
CA ALA A 682 12.19 -74.76 -44.21
C ALA A 682 11.84 -73.26 -44.16
N ILE A 683 11.07 -72.75 -45.13
CA ILE A 683 10.54 -71.39 -45.10
C ILE A 683 9.52 -71.23 -43.96
N ILE A 684 8.65 -72.23 -43.73
CA ILE A 684 7.73 -72.23 -42.59
C ILE A 684 8.48 -72.37 -41.25
N ALA A 685 9.54 -73.19 -41.20
CA ALA A 685 10.36 -73.32 -39.99
C ALA A 685 11.18 -72.05 -39.69
N ILE A 686 11.67 -71.35 -40.72
CA ILE A 686 12.34 -70.06 -40.57
C ILE A 686 11.34 -68.97 -40.20
N LEU A 687 10.13 -68.94 -40.78
CA LEU A 687 9.07 -68.02 -40.36
C LEU A 687 8.66 -68.27 -38.90
N LEU A 688 8.53 -69.53 -38.48
CA LEU A 688 8.29 -69.88 -37.07
C LEU A 688 9.46 -69.49 -36.18
N CYS A 689 10.71 -69.69 -36.60
CA CYS A 689 11.89 -69.23 -35.86
C CYS A 689 11.96 -67.71 -35.77
N ILE A 690 11.66 -66.97 -36.84
CA ILE A 690 11.63 -65.50 -36.86
C ILE A 690 10.49 -64.99 -35.98
N ILE A 691 9.32 -65.63 -35.98
CA ILE A 691 8.21 -65.30 -35.07
C ILE A 691 8.62 -65.56 -33.62
N ILE A 692 9.29 -66.68 -33.32
CA ILE A 692 9.79 -66.98 -31.97
C ILE A 692 10.91 -66.00 -31.57
N LEU A 693 11.79 -65.59 -32.49
CA LEU A 693 12.84 -64.59 -32.25
C LEU A 693 12.25 -63.21 -32.03
N LEU A 694 11.21 -62.82 -32.78
CA LEU A 694 10.46 -61.58 -32.58
C LEU A 694 9.73 -61.59 -31.23
N ILE A 695 9.19 -62.73 -30.80
CA ILE A 695 8.60 -62.89 -29.47
C ILE A 695 9.68 -62.78 -28.38
N LEU A 696 10.87 -63.37 -28.58
CA LEU A 696 12.00 -63.25 -27.64
C LEU A 696 12.59 -61.85 -27.59
N VAL A 697 12.67 -61.14 -28.72
CA VAL A 697 13.08 -59.73 -28.77
C VAL A 697 12.03 -58.85 -28.11
N LEU A 698 10.73 -59.12 -28.31
CA LEU A 698 9.65 -58.44 -27.56
C LEU A 698 9.75 -58.71 -26.05
N LEU A 699 10.00 -59.95 -25.64
CA LEU A 699 10.23 -60.29 -24.24
C LEU A 699 11.51 -59.64 -23.69
N PHE A 700 12.56 -59.54 -24.49
CA PHE A 700 13.81 -58.86 -24.12
C PHE A 700 13.64 -57.35 -24.02
N VAL A 701 12.87 -56.72 -24.91
CA VAL A 701 12.50 -55.30 -24.84
C VAL A 701 11.60 -55.04 -23.63
N VAL A 702 10.64 -55.92 -23.34
CA VAL A 702 9.82 -55.86 -22.12
C VAL A 702 10.67 -56.07 -20.87
N TRP A 703 11.65 -56.97 -20.91
CA TRP A 703 12.58 -57.23 -19.81
C TRP A 703 13.59 -56.08 -19.61
N MET A 704 14.11 -55.47 -20.68
CA MET A 704 14.92 -54.26 -20.62
C MET A 704 14.11 -53.08 -20.08
N LYS A 705 12.87 -52.89 -20.56
CA LYS A 705 11.95 -51.85 -20.05
C LYS A 705 11.59 -52.08 -18.58
N ARG A 706 11.54 -53.34 -18.13
CA ARG A 706 11.39 -53.72 -16.71
C ARG A 706 12.68 -53.43 -15.91
N ARG A 707 13.85 -53.64 -16.51
CA ARG A 707 15.17 -53.41 -15.89
C ARG A 707 15.55 -51.92 -15.82
N ASP A 708 15.10 -51.10 -16.77
CA ASP A 708 15.25 -49.64 -16.75
C ASP A 708 14.38 -49.00 -15.65
N LYS A 709 13.19 -49.56 -15.38
CA LYS A 709 12.37 -49.19 -14.22
C LYS A 709 13.04 -49.49 -12.87
N GLU A 710 13.87 -50.54 -12.77
CA GLU A 710 14.61 -50.86 -11.55
C GLU A 710 15.87 -49.99 -11.34
N ARG A 711 16.45 -49.41 -12.40
CA ARG A 711 17.64 -48.54 -12.29
C ARG A 711 17.33 -47.08 -11.92
N GLN A 712 16.11 -46.59 -12.18
CA GLN A 712 15.74 -45.20 -11.86
C GLN A 712 15.24 -44.99 -10.42
N ALA A 713 15.00 -46.04 -9.63
CA ALA A 713 14.49 -45.92 -8.26
C ALA A 713 15.57 -45.96 -7.16
N LYS A 714 16.87 -46.04 -7.50
CA LYS A 714 17.96 -46.05 -6.50
C LYS A 714 19.19 -45.27 -6.98
N GLN A 715 19.05 -43.96 -7.08
CA GLN A 715 20.07 -42.89 -7.04
C GLN A 715 19.39 -41.68 -7.68
N LEU A 716 18.89 -40.70 -6.93
CA LEU A 716 19.73 -39.67 -6.35
C LEU A 716 19.04 -39.07 -5.10
N LEU A 717 19.67 -39.27 -3.95
CA LEU A 717 19.78 -38.23 -2.93
C LEU A 717 21.03 -37.42 -3.29
N ILE A 718 20.91 -36.09 -3.20
CA ILE A 718 21.91 -35.00 -3.32
C ILE A 718 21.77 -34.16 -4.60
N ASP A 719 21.42 -32.89 -4.37
CA ASP A 719 21.41 -31.70 -5.24
C ASP A 719 22.70 -30.87 -4.92
N PRO A 720 23.20 -29.87 -5.69
CA PRO A 720 22.62 -29.21 -6.87
C PRO A 720 23.61 -28.83 -8.02
N GLU A 721 23.03 -28.24 -9.07
CA GLU A 721 23.62 -27.38 -10.14
C GLU A 721 24.48 -28.03 -11.24
N ASP A 722 23.82 -28.41 -12.34
CA ASP A 722 24.09 -27.92 -13.69
C ASP A 722 23.17 -28.70 -14.66
N ASP A 723 22.19 -28.03 -15.26
CA ASP A 723 22.22 -27.72 -16.69
C ASP A 723 20.83 -27.28 -17.17
N VAL A 724 20.83 -26.09 -17.72
CA VAL A 724 19.73 -25.38 -18.36
C VAL A 724 19.50 -25.98 -19.74
N ARG A 725 18.28 -26.44 -20.05
CA ARG A 725 17.57 -26.18 -21.32
C ARG A 725 16.25 -26.96 -21.46
N ASP A 726 15.20 -26.18 -21.72
CA ASP A 726 14.21 -26.33 -22.79
C ASP A 726 13.40 -27.63 -22.93
N ASN A 727 12.15 -27.62 -22.45
CA ASN A 727 10.95 -27.39 -23.30
C ASN A 727 9.68 -28.04 -22.73
N ILE A 728 8.78 -27.16 -22.26
CA ILE A 728 7.34 -27.06 -22.57
C ILE A 728 6.64 -28.37 -23.04
N LEU A 729 5.73 -28.92 -22.24
CA LEU A 729 4.28 -29.01 -22.51
C LEU A 729 3.53 -29.61 -21.30
N LYS A 730 2.23 -29.36 -21.24
CA LYS A 730 1.37 -29.31 -20.04
C LYS A 730 0.25 -30.36 -20.12
N TYR A 731 -0.26 -30.74 -18.93
CA TYR A 731 -1.53 -31.42 -18.60
C TYR A 731 -1.62 -32.96 -18.59
N ASP A 732 -1.70 -33.49 -17.36
CA ASP A 732 -2.81 -34.27 -16.76
C ASP A 732 -3.65 -35.22 -17.64
N GLU A 733 -3.61 -36.51 -17.28
CA GLU A 733 -4.67 -37.56 -17.31
C GLU A 733 -3.93 -38.89 -17.02
N GLU A 734 -4.34 -39.86 -16.21
CA GLU A 734 -5.54 -40.11 -15.40
C GLU A 734 -5.23 -41.38 -14.58
N GLY A 735 -5.60 -41.39 -13.30
CA GLY A 735 -6.24 -42.53 -12.64
C GLY A 735 -5.45 -43.83 -12.33
N GLY A 736 -5.21 -44.04 -11.03
CA GLY A 736 -5.80 -45.18 -10.32
C GLY A 736 -4.89 -46.38 -10.00
N GLY A 737 -4.87 -46.77 -8.71
CA GLY A 737 -4.41 -48.10 -8.28
C GLY A 737 -3.81 -48.11 -6.87
N GLU A 738 -4.63 -48.52 -5.91
CA GLU A 738 -4.33 -48.76 -4.49
C GLU A 738 -3.33 -49.91 -4.25
N GLU A 739 -2.91 -49.99 -2.97
CA GLU A 739 -2.53 -51.17 -2.18
C GLU A 739 -1.07 -51.27 -1.67
N ASP A 740 -1.01 -51.20 -0.33
CA ASP A 740 -0.20 -51.97 0.61
C ASP A 740 1.32 -51.71 0.72
N GLN A 741 1.75 -51.21 1.87
CA GLN A 741 2.30 -51.97 3.02
C GLN A 741 3.11 -51.01 3.93
N ASP A 742 2.90 -51.05 5.25
CA ASP A 742 4.01 -51.32 6.19
C ASP A 742 3.55 -51.54 7.65
N TYR A 743 4.45 -52.19 8.40
CA TYR A 743 4.26 -53.24 9.40
C TYR A 743 4.00 -52.81 10.86
N ASP A 744 3.43 -53.78 11.60
CA ASP A 744 3.27 -53.87 13.06
C ASP A 744 4.59 -54.28 13.76
N LEU A 745 4.96 -53.57 14.84
CA LEU A 745 6.04 -53.91 15.76
C LEU A 745 5.54 -53.81 17.21
N SER A 746 4.59 -54.68 17.55
CA SER A 746 4.42 -55.17 18.92
C SER A 746 5.29 -56.41 19.16
N GLN A 747 5.68 -56.61 20.42
CA GLN A 747 6.44 -57.75 21.02
C GLN A 747 7.92 -57.47 21.30
N LEU A 748 8.22 -57.03 22.51
CA LEU A 748 9.06 -57.81 23.43
C LEU A 748 8.91 -57.31 24.88
N GLN A 749 8.51 -58.24 25.74
CA GLN A 749 8.27 -58.10 27.17
C GLN A 749 9.56 -58.12 28.02
N GLN A 750 9.47 -57.41 29.16
CA GLN A 750 10.10 -57.51 30.51
C GLN A 750 10.75 -58.87 30.92
N PRO A 751 11.55 -59.00 32.02
CA PRO A 751 11.31 -58.36 33.34
C PRO A 751 12.49 -58.11 34.36
N ASP A 752 12.09 -57.44 35.45
CA ASP A 752 12.50 -57.48 36.89
C ASP A 752 13.90 -57.09 37.41
N THR A 753 13.93 -56.15 38.39
CA THR A 753 14.40 -56.32 39.81
C THR A 753 14.40 -54.97 40.58
N VAL A 754 13.51 -54.77 41.57
CA VAL A 754 13.69 -54.84 43.06
C VAL A 754 14.40 -53.63 43.73
N GLU A 755 13.61 -52.85 44.49
CA GLU A 755 13.93 -51.87 45.56
C GLU A 755 14.52 -52.54 46.83
N PRO A 756 15.14 -51.86 47.86
CA PRO A 756 14.54 -50.71 48.59
C PRO A 756 15.45 -49.71 49.37
N ASP A 757 14.77 -48.65 49.87
CA ASP A 757 14.90 -47.96 51.17
C ASP A 757 16.12 -47.13 51.60
N THR A 758 15.89 -45.81 51.81
CA THR A 758 15.99 -45.06 53.10
C THR A 758 16.63 -43.64 53.09
N ILE A 759 15.91 -42.71 53.77
CA ILE A 759 16.34 -41.52 54.55
C ILE A 759 16.74 -40.21 53.81
N LYS A 760 15.92 -39.17 54.02
CA LYS A 760 16.23 -37.71 53.90
C LYS A 760 16.80 -37.19 55.23
N PRO A 761 17.66 -36.12 55.29
CA PRO A 761 17.12 -34.74 55.33
C PRO A 761 18.05 -33.56 54.84
N VAL A 762 17.42 -32.38 54.66
CA VAL A 762 17.89 -30.96 54.58
C VAL A 762 18.95 -30.58 53.51
N GLY A 763 18.83 -29.58 52.63
CA GLY A 763 17.84 -28.53 52.32
C GLY A 763 18.55 -27.29 51.75
N ILE A 764 18.22 -26.81 50.54
CA ILE A 764 18.53 -25.47 49.99
C ILE A 764 17.35 -25.04 49.07
N ARG A 765 17.03 -23.74 49.06
CA ARG A 765 15.82 -23.08 48.55
C ARG A 765 15.98 -22.48 47.12
N ARG A 766 14.85 -22.50 46.37
CA ARG A 766 14.28 -21.47 45.43
C ARG A 766 14.97 -21.28 44.06
N LEU A 767 14.30 -20.88 42.96
CA LEU A 767 12.96 -20.34 42.62
C LEU A 767 12.79 -20.62 41.10
N ASP A 768 11.79 -21.35 40.61
CA ASP A 768 10.56 -20.78 40.03
C ASP A 768 9.63 -21.96 39.69
N GLU A 769 8.49 -22.03 40.37
CA GLU A 769 7.46 -23.04 40.21
C GLU A 769 6.14 -22.26 40.07
N ARG A 770 5.46 -22.38 38.92
CA ARG A 770 4.10 -21.85 38.72
C ARG A 770 3.06 -22.96 38.93
N PRO A 771 1.86 -22.62 39.43
CA PRO A 771 1.07 -23.51 40.27
C PRO A 771 0.20 -24.49 39.48
N ILE A 772 0.10 -25.71 40.02
CA ILE A 772 -0.89 -26.73 39.67
C ILE A 772 -2.28 -26.24 40.09
N HIS A 773 -3.17 -26.04 39.13
CA HIS A 773 -4.61 -25.93 39.40
C HIS A 773 -5.26 -27.32 39.35
N PRO A 774 -6.21 -27.62 40.25
CA PRO A 774 -6.88 -28.91 40.33
C PRO A 774 -7.84 -29.11 39.15
N GLU A 775 -7.82 -30.29 38.53
CA GLU A 775 -8.81 -30.73 37.55
C GLU A 775 -10.23 -30.67 38.16
N PRO A 776 -11.20 -30.02 37.50
CA PRO A 776 -12.59 -30.10 37.90
C PRO A 776 -13.18 -31.45 37.50
N GLN A 777 -13.62 -32.23 38.50
CA GLN A 777 -14.52 -33.36 38.31
C GLN A 777 -15.87 -32.85 37.78
N TYR A 778 -16.20 -33.19 36.53
CA TYR A 778 -17.55 -32.96 36.00
C TYR A 778 -18.52 -34.01 36.54
N PRO A 779 -19.74 -33.61 36.98
CA PRO A 779 -20.76 -34.57 37.37
C PRO A 779 -21.28 -35.31 36.13
N VAL A 780 -21.44 -36.63 36.26
CA VAL A 780 -22.02 -37.52 35.25
C VAL A 780 -23.42 -37.01 34.87
N ARG A 781 -23.60 -36.64 33.60
CA ARG A 781 -24.91 -36.21 33.08
C ARG A 781 -25.81 -37.43 32.92
N SER A 782 -26.95 -37.42 33.62
CA SER A 782 -28.00 -38.44 33.50
C SER A 782 -28.57 -38.48 32.07
N ALA A 783 -28.55 -39.66 31.45
CA ALA A 783 -29.22 -39.90 30.18
C ALA A 783 -30.74 -39.77 30.37
N ALA A 784 -31.34 -38.79 29.68
CA ALA A 784 -32.79 -38.65 29.53
C ALA A 784 -33.18 -38.82 28.05
N PRO A 785 -34.39 -39.32 27.75
CA PRO A 785 -34.73 -39.95 26.49
C PRO A 785 -34.99 -38.93 25.37
N HIS A 786 -34.66 -39.33 24.15
CA HIS A 786 -34.86 -38.62 22.88
C HIS A 786 -36.12 -37.73 22.84
N PRO A 787 -35.98 -36.41 22.60
CA PRO A 787 -37.09 -35.58 22.16
C PRO A 787 -37.27 -35.74 20.64
N GLY A 788 -38.51 -35.91 20.21
CA GLY A 788 -38.89 -36.21 18.83
C GLY A 788 -38.90 -35.02 17.86
N ASP A 789 -38.34 -33.87 18.24
CA ASP A 789 -38.27 -32.69 17.36
C ASP A 789 -36.94 -31.94 17.54
N ILE A 790 -36.23 -31.75 16.43
CA ILE A 790 -34.87 -31.19 16.38
C ILE A 790 -34.88 -29.69 16.73
N GLY A 791 -35.99 -29.00 16.51
CA GLY A 791 -36.12 -27.57 16.81
C GLY A 791 -36.03 -27.25 18.30
N ASP A 792 -36.65 -28.07 19.16
CA ASP A 792 -36.65 -27.85 20.61
C ASP A 792 -35.30 -28.20 21.24
N PHE A 793 -34.60 -29.21 20.71
CA PHE A 793 -33.24 -29.55 21.12
C PHE A 793 -32.25 -28.41 20.83
N ILE A 794 -32.38 -27.76 19.67
CA ILE A 794 -31.53 -26.61 19.30
C ILE A 794 -31.85 -25.40 20.18
N ASN A 795 -33.13 -25.13 20.44
CA ASN A 795 -33.53 -23.99 21.27
C ASN A 795 -33.14 -24.17 22.76
N GLU A 796 -33.22 -25.39 23.32
CA GLU A 796 -32.72 -25.67 24.67
C GLU A 796 -31.19 -25.61 24.74
N GLY A 797 -30.49 -26.07 23.70
CA GLY A 797 -29.03 -25.95 23.60
C GLY A 797 -28.56 -24.50 23.57
N LEU A 798 -29.25 -23.65 22.81
CA LEU A 798 -28.96 -22.21 22.73
C LEU A 798 -29.21 -21.52 24.08
N LYS A 799 -30.35 -21.81 24.72
CA LYS A 799 -30.70 -21.24 26.04
C LYS A 799 -29.75 -21.68 27.15
N ALA A 800 -29.18 -22.88 27.04
CA ALA A 800 -28.19 -23.40 27.99
C ALA A 800 -26.81 -22.75 27.79
N ALA A 801 -26.42 -22.45 26.54
CA ALA A 801 -25.17 -21.76 26.23
C ALA A 801 -25.22 -20.27 26.61
N ASP A 802 -26.34 -19.58 26.32
CA ASP A 802 -26.51 -18.15 26.64
C ASP A 802 -26.57 -17.87 28.15
N ASN A 803 -26.94 -18.87 28.95
CA ASN A 803 -27.01 -18.75 30.42
C ASN A 803 -25.82 -19.44 31.13
N ASP A 804 -24.77 -19.85 30.40
CA ASP A 804 -23.55 -20.42 30.99
C ASP A 804 -22.65 -19.30 31.55
N PRO A 805 -22.54 -19.15 32.89
CA PRO A 805 -21.74 -18.10 33.52
C PRO A 805 -20.22 -18.32 33.40
N THR A 806 -19.78 -19.41 32.75
CA THR A 806 -18.37 -19.72 32.52
C THR A 806 -17.90 -19.51 31.08
N ALA A 807 -18.80 -19.11 30.17
CA ALA A 807 -18.44 -18.78 28.80
C ALA A 807 -17.62 -17.46 28.75
N PRO A 808 -16.44 -17.43 28.10
CA PRO A 808 -15.64 -16.22 27.99
C PRO A 808 -16.28 -15.21 27.02
N PRO A 809 -16.17 -13.89 27.28
CA PRO A 809 -16.61 -12.88 26.32
C PRO A 809 -15.68 -12.88 25.10
N TYR A 810 -16.23 -13.11 23.90
CA TYR A 810 -15.48 -13.14 22.65
C TYR A 810 -14.91 -11.76 22.31
N ASP A 811 -13.58 -11.66 22.18
CA ASP A 811 -12.86 -11.60 20.90
C ASP A 811 -11.37 -11.36 21.18
N SER A 812 -10.55 -12.41 21.07
CA SER A 812 -9.09 -12.27 21.08
C SER A 812 -8.48 -13.25 20.09
N LEU A 813 -8.08 -12.70 18.94
CA LEU A 813 -7.30 -13.32 17.86
C LEU A 813 -5.89 -13.72 18.32
N LEU A 814 -5.79 -14.81 19.09
CA LEU A 814 -4.52 -15.44 19.44
C LEU A 814 -4.76 -16.93 19.64
N VAL A 815 -4.67 -17.69 18.54
CA VAL A 815 -4.03 -19.00 18.39
C VAL A 815 -4.31 -19.44 16.94
N PHE A 816 -3.30 -19.35 16.08
CA PHE A 816 -3.24 -20.13 14.85
C PHE A 816 -2.25 -21.26 15.12
N ASP A 817 -2.79 -22.42 15.50
CA ASP A 817 -2.04 -23.67 15.43
C ASP A 817 -2.51 -24.45 14.20
N TYR A 818 -1.49 -24.71 13.39
CA TYR A 818 -1.32 -25.66 12.31
C TYR A 818 -2.18 -26.94 12.45
N GLU A 819 -3.21 -27.12 11.61
CA GLU A 819 -3.86 -28.42 11.40
C GLU A 819 -3.22 -29.13 10.21
N GLY A 820 -2.38 -30.11 10.52
CA GLY A 820 -2.01 -31.17 9.59
C GLY A 820 -3.07 -32.28 9.56
N SER A 821 -3.43 -32.68 8.34
CA SER A 821 -3.73 -34.04 7.90
C SER A 821 -4.45 -34.98 8.88
N GLY A 822 -5.78 -35.12 8.73
CA GLY A 822 -6.54 -36.15 9.46
C GLY A 822 -8.05 -36.23 9.19
N SER A 823 -8.57 -35.73 8.06
CA SER A 823 -10.01 -35.84 7.75
C SER A 823 -10.27 -36.76 6.55
N THR A 824 -10.92 -37.88 6.84
CA THR A 824 -11.39 -38.91 5.89
C THR A 824 -12.71 -38.51 5.23
N ALA A 825 -12.71 -37.42 4.48
CA ALA A 825 -13.82 -37.05 3.61
C ALA A 825 -13.27 -36.64 2.24
N GLY A 826 -13.63 -37.41 1.22
CA GLY A 826 -13.07 -37.34 -0.12
C GLY A 826 -13.20 -35.97 -0.79
N SER A 827 -12.17 -35.69 -1.59
CA SER A 827 -12.08 -34.58 -2.54
C SER A 827 -13.39 -34.31 -3.27
N LEU A 828 -13.86 -33.06 -3.17
CA LEU A 828 -14.72 -32.45 -4.18
C LEU A 828 -14.02 -31.21 -4.72
N SER A 829 -13.26 -31.42 -5.79
CA SER A 829 -12.96 -30.36 -6.75
C SER A 829 -13.00 -30.99 -8.13
N SER A 830 -13.97 -30.50 -8.91
CA SER A 830 -14.06 -30.43 -10.38
C SER A 830 -15.26 -31.16 -10.99
N LEU A 831 -16.35 -30.42 -11.18
CA LEU A 831 -17.20 -30.58 -12.36
C LEU A 831 -16.99 -29.36 -13.27
N ASN A 832 -16.17 -29.63 -14.29
CA ASN A 832 -16.32 -29.24 -15.68
C ASN A 832 -16.84 -27.84 -16.03
N SER A 833 -15.97 -27.08 -16.70
CA SER A 833 -16.32 -25.94 -17.54
C SER A 833 -17.06 -26.40 -18.80
N SER A 834 -18.04 -25.63 -19.27
CA SER A 834 -18.04 -25.23 -20.69
C SER A 834 -19.07 -24.14 -21.00
N SER A 835 -18.62 -23.26 -21.90
CA SER A 835 -19.39 -22.55 -22.92
C SER A 835 -19.76 -21.08 -22.68
N SER A 836 -19.27 -20.32 -23.65
CA SER A 836 -19.73 -19.04 -24.22
C SER A 836 -19.52 -17.77 -23.42
N GLY A 837 -18.75 -16.87 -24.04
CA GLY A 837 -18.73 -15.46 -23.72
C GLY A 837 -20.14 -14.86 -23.75
N GLY A 838 -20.31 -13.89 -22.86
CA GLY A 838 -21.55 -13.19 -22.58
C GLY A 838 -21.44 -12.58 -21.19
N ASP A 839 -20.92 -11.36 -21.15
CA ASP A 839 -21.17 -10.30 -20.18
C ASP A 839 -20.97 -10.64 -18.69
N GLN A 840 -19.82 -10.23 -18.15
CA GLN A 840 -19.64 -10.02 -16.72
C GLN A 840 -20.23 -8.65 -16.38
N ASP A 841 -21.49 -8.62 -15.93
CA ASP A 841 -22.14 -7.39 -15.46
C ASP A 841 -21.54 -6.94 -14.12
N TYR A 842 -20.76 -5.86 -14.17
CA TYR A 842 -20.16 -5.18 -13.01
C TYR A 842 -21.04 -4.05 -12.44
N ASP A 843 -22.28 -3.93 -12.93
CA ASP A 843 -23.19 -2.82 -12.61
C ASP A 843 -23.56 -2.74 -11.12
N TYR A 844 -23.56 -3.87 -10.40
CA TYR A 844 -23.88 -3.91 -8.98
C TYR A 844 -22.83 -3.19 -8.10
N LEU A 845 -21.61 -2.94 -8.60
CA LEU A 845 -20.58 -2.18 -7.87
C LEU A 845 -20.96 -0.71 -7.66
N ASN A 846 -21.89 -0.18 -8.48
CA ASN A 846 -22.42 1.17 -8.30
C ASN A 846 -23.39 1.29 -7.11
N ASP A 847 -23.99 0.18 -6.67
CA ASP A 847 -24.98 0.17 -5.59
C ASP A 847 -24.35 0.10 -4.19
N TRP A 848 -23.05 -0.19 -4.10
CA TRP A 848 -22.34 -0.43 -2.83
C TRP A 848 -21.83 0.85 -2.16
N GLY A 849 -22.15 2.01 -2.74
CA GLY A 849 -21.88 3.32 -2.15
C GLY A 849 -20.56 3.96 -2.59
N PRO A 850 -20.33 5.23 -2.23
CA PRO A 850 -19.36 6.11 -2.89
C PRO A 850 -17.89 5.69 -2.72
N ARG A 851 -17.56 4.79 -1.79
CA ARG A 851 -16.21 4.24 -1.62
C ARG A 851 -15.82 3.23 -2.71
N PHE A 852 -16.81 2.60 -3.37
CA PHE A 852 -16.59 1.58 -4.40
C PHE A 852 -16.68 2.13 -5.82
N LYS A 853 -16.97 3.44 -5.97
CA LYS A 853 -17.06 4.10 -7.27
C LYS A 853 -15.79 3.99 -8.10
N LYS A 854 -14.62 4.04 -7.46
CA LYS A 854 -13.32 3.92 -8.14
C LYS A 854 -13.04 2.50 -8.65
N LEU A 855 -13.68 1.48 -8.07
CA LEU A 855 -13.66 0.09 -8.52
C LEU A 855 -14.67 -0.12 -9.65
N ALA A 856 -15.87 0.45 -9.53
CA ALA A 856 -16.86 0.45 -10.61
C ALA A 856 -16.31 1.12 -11.89
N ASP A 857 -15.62 2.26 -11.76
CA ASP A 857 -14.99 2.96 -12.89
C ASP A 857 -13.81 2.18 -13.51
N MET A 858 -13.22 1.22 -12.77
CA MET A 858 -12.04 0.46 -13.22
C MET A 858 -12.42 -0.83 -13.95
N TYR A 859 -13.59 -1.39 -13.65
CA TYR A 859 -14.08 -2.67 -14.22
C TYR A 859 -15.32 -2.50 -15.10
N GLY A 860 -16.03 -1.37 -15.04
CA GLY A 860 -17.27 -1.11 -15.77
C GLY A 860 -17.11 -0.27 -17.05
N GLY A 861 -15.92 -0.23 -17.66
CA GLY A 861 -15.65 0.66 -18.80
C GLY A 861 -14.71 0.05 -19.83
N SER A 862 -15.27 -0.69 -20.78
CA SER A 862 -14.70 -0.84 -22.12
C SER A 862 -15.83 -0.75 -23.14
N ASP A 863 -15.98 0.43 -23.74
CA ASP A 863 -16.62 0.59 -25.04
C ASP A 863 -15.65 0.07 -26.11
N ASP A 864 -15.91 -1.13 -26.62
CA ASP A 864 -15.92 -1.51 -28.04
C ASP A 864 -16.46 -2.93 -28.23
#